data_AF-A0A8K9WVA9-F1
#
_entry.id   AF-A0A8K9WVA9-F1
#
_cell.length_a   1.000
_cell.length_b   1.000
_cell.length_c   1.000
_cell.angle_alpha   90.00
_cell.angle_beta   90.00
_cell.angle_gamma   90.00
#
_symmetry.space_group_name_H-M   'P 1'
#
loop_
_entity.id
_entity.type
_entity.pdbx_description
1 polymer ?
#
loop_
_entity_poly.entity_id
_entity_poly.type
_entity_poly.pdbx_seq_one_letter_code
_entity_poly.pdbx_strand_id
1 'polypeptide(L)'
;MVGYHGDSLETYYLVRWWVSMWTVWRHNGQWTLSFRPLFTDRSLCAKTSCETQSQVQMKERQREREREREREREVGREREREREREVGRERERERERERERERERERERERERERERERERERERERERERERERERERERERGQLMIDRFHNSIKEPCISPFLGSIARSRPPSIPPSLHPSLRPCACPFIMQWLSVCSLLVLLSVSARSQAQNQICTIFTEAKEDGFKSLILVGLAQNLPDSTLGDLVPLIAEALAMGVKCCSDTPPEDCDRDVADLFQSAVCSSETLVEKNHLKMCCEKTAAERTHCFLDHKAKIPRDLSLKAELPAADQCEDFKKDHKAFVGRFIFKFSKSNTMLQPHVILAIAKAYGEVLTSCCGEAEAQTCFDTKKATFQRAVGKRVTELRALCIVHKKYGDRVVKAKKLIQYSQKMPQASFQEMGGMVDKIVATVAPCCSGDMVTCMKERKALVDEVCADKSVLSRAAGLSACCKEDAVHRGSCVEAMKPDSKPDGLSEHYDVHADIAAVCQTFTKTPDVAMGKLVYEISVRHPESSQQVILRFAKEAEQALLQCCDKEDHAECVRTALAGSDIDKKITDETDYYKKMCAVETGMNNNAFEKSMMVHYTRIMPQASFDQLHIVSERVHDVLHDCCKDEPGHFILPCAEEKLTDAIDATCEDYDPSSINPRIAHCCNQSYSMRRPCILAIQPDTEFMPPELDASNFHMGPELCTKDSKELLLSGKKLLYGVVRHKTTITEEQLKSISTKYHSMKEKCCAAEDQAACFTEEAPKLVAESAELVKA
;
A
#
# COMPACT_ATOMS: atom_id res chain seq x y z
N MET A 1 13.84 -23.50 -65.76
CA MET A 1 14.92 -22.51 -65.53
C MET A 1 14.42 -21.52 -64.48
N VAL A 2 15.35 -21.02 -63.66
CA VAL A 2 15.27 -20.02 -62.59
C VAL A 2 14.03 -19.10 -62.53
N GLY A 3 13.46 -18.95 -61.33
CA GLY A 3 12.46 -17.91 -60.97
C GLY A 3 12.02 -18.08 -59.50
N TYR A 4 12.29 -17.09 -58.65
CA TYR A 4 12.21 -17.16 -57.17
C TYR A 4 11.00 -16.42 -56.58
N HIS A 5 10.54 -16.84 -55.39
CA HIS A 5 9.68 -16.14 -54.42
C HIS A 5 8.31 -15.58 -54.91
N GLY A 6 7.31 -15.38 -54.06
CA GLY A 6 7.20 -15.63 -52.61
C GLY A 6 6.05 -14.79 -52.02
N ASP A 7 5.35 -15.35 -51.04
CA ASP A 7 4.52 -14.72 -49.98
C ASP A 7 3.93 -13.32 -50.24
N SER A 8 2.61 -13.11 -50.13
CA SER A 8 1.92 -13.13 -48.83
C SER A 8 0.42 -12.86 -49.00
N LEU A 9 -0.38 -13.30 -48.02
CA LEU A 9 -1.83 -13.10 -47.93
C LEU A 9 -2.17 -12.05 -46.86
N GLU A 10 -3.43 -11.59 -46.91
CA GLU A 10 -4.05 -10.54 -46.08
C GLU A 10 -3.74 -9.10 -46.54
N THR A 11 -4.69 -8.30 -47.03
CA THR A 11 -6.14 -8.25 -46.77
C THR A 11 -6.92 -7.76 -48.00
N TYR A 12 -8.21 -8.12 -48.12
CA TYR A 12 -9.36 -7.20 -48.31
C TYR A 12 -10.63 -7.82 -48.96
N TYR A 13 -11.78 -7.38 -48.43
CA TYR A 13 -13.14 -7.36 -49.00
C TYR A 13 -13.84 -8.63 -49.53
N LEU A 14 -14.76 -9.13 -48.70
CA LEU A 14 -16.22 -9.05 -48.90
C LEU A 14 -16.80 -9.04 -50.34
N VAL A 15 -17.78 -9.93 -50.53
CA VAL A 15 -18.93 -9.91 -51.48
C VAL A 15 -18.72 -10.53 -52.89
N ARG A 16 -19.72 -11.36 -53.27
CA ARG A 16 -20.04 -11.93 -54.60
C ARG A 16 -19.11 -13.04 -55.15
N TRP A 17 -19.45 -14.28 -54.79
CA TRP A 17 -19.38 -15.43 -55.71
C TRP A 17 -20.75 -16.12 -55.81
N TRP A 18 -21.43 -15.89 -56.92
CA TRP A 18 -22.57 -16.68 -57.41
C TRP A 18 -22.46 -16.69 -58.94
N VAL A 19 -22.92 -17.79 -59.57
CA VAL A 19 -22.77 -18.09 -61.02
C VAL A 19 -21.28 -18.34 -61.42
N SER A 20 -20.85 -19.40 -62.10
CA SER A 20 -21.55 -20.40 -62.92
C SER A 20 -20.79 -21.73 -62.99
N MET A 21 -21.46 -22.88 -62.87
CA MET A 21 -21.00 -24.16 -63.45
C MET A 21 -22.18 -25.08 -63.74
N TRP A 22 -23.02 -24.67 -64.69
CA TRP A 22 -24.11 -25.48 -65.26
C TRP A 22 -23.82 -25.65 -66.75
N THR A 23 -23.66 -26.88 -67.22
CA THR A 23 -23.64 -27.21 -68.66
C THR A 23 -24.93 -27.94 -69.01
N VAL A 24 -25.52 -27.56 -70.15
CA VAL A 24 -26.85 -28.01 -70.56
C VAL A 24 -26.72 -28.79 -71.87
N TRP A 25 -27.37 -29.95 -71.95
CA TRP A 25 -27.50 -30.75 -73.16
C TRP A 25 -28.97 -30.96 -73.51
N ARG A 26 -29.27 -31.13 -74.80
CA ARG A 26 -30.63 -31.14 -75.35
C ARG A 26 -30.84 -32.41 -76.17
N HIS A 27 -31.85 -33.20 -75.83
CA HIS A 27 -32.33 -34.31 -76.67
C HIS A 27 -33.85 -34.45 -76.54
N ASN A 28 -34.55 -34.70 -77.65
CA ASN A 28 -36.01 -34.92 -77.73
C ASN A 28 -36.89 -33.89 -77.00
N GLY A 29 -36.65 -32.59 -77.23
CA GLY A 29 -37.63 -31.54 -76.98
C GLY A 29 -37.87 -31.12 -75.52
N GLN A 30 -37.31 -31.81 -74.54
CA GLN A 30 -37.37 -31.44 -73.12
C GLN A 30 -35.98 -31.12 -72.57
N TRP A 31 -35.93 -30.19 -71.61
CA TRP A 31 -34.72 -29.85 -70.87
C TRP A 31 -34.72 -30.61 -69.54
N THR A 32 -33.69 -31.42 -69.28
CA THR A 32 -33.53 -32.14 -68.01
C THR A 32 -32.11 -32.00 -67.49
N LEU A 33 -31.96 -31.54 -66.25
CA LEU A 33 -30.70 -31.64 -65.53
C LEU A 33 -30.57 -33.02 -64.88
N SER A 34 -29.44 -33.69 -65.11
CA SER A 34 -29.08 -34.93 -64.40
C SER A 34 -27.61 -34.92 -64.02
N PHE A 35 -27.32 -34.96 -62.72
CA PHE A 35 -25.98 -35.13 -62.18
C PHE A 35 -25.67 -36.62 -62.07
N ARG A 36 -24.52 -37.09 -62.57
CA ARG A 36 -24.14 -38.51 -62.57
C ARG A 36 -22.77 -38.71 -61.90
N PRO A 37 -22.71 -39.03 -60.60
CA PRO A 37 -21.49 -39.49 -59.96
C PRO A 37 -21.19 -40.94 -60.35
N LEU A 38 -19.93 -41.23 -60.63
CA LEU A 38 -19.40 -42.57 -60.92
C LEU A 38 -18.69 -43.13 -59.67
N PHE A 39 -18.95 -44.39 -59.34
CA PHE A 39 -18.31 -45.23 -58.29
C PHE A 39 -18.32 -44.66 -56.84
N THR A 40 -19.14 -45.15 -55.90
CA THR A 40 -19.10 -46.45 -55.18
C THR A 40 -17.85 -46.72 -54.32
N ASP A 41 -17.95 -46.40 -53.03
CA ASP A 41 -17.45 -47.26 -51.94
C ASP A 41 -18.51 -47.28 -50.82
N ARG A 42 -18.68 -48.43 -50.15
CA ARG A 42 -19.83 -48.77 -49.29
C ARG A 42 -19.51 -48.69 -47.79
N SER A 43 -18.36 -48.12 -47.42
CA SER A 43 -17.79 -48.11 -46.06
C SER A 43 -18.08 -46.83 -45.24
N LEU A 44 -18.56 -45.75 -45.86
CA LEU A 44 -18.70 -44.42 -45.24
C LEU A 44 -20.14 -43.98 -44.91
N CYS A 45 -21.14 -44.83 -45.12
CA CYS A 45 -22.56 -44.47 -44.96
C CYS A 45 -23.17 -44.83 -43.58
N ALA A 46 -22.34 -44.98 -42.53
CA ALA A 46 -22.79 -45.41 -41.19
C ALA A 46 -22.57 -44.38 -40.06
N LYS A 47 -21.90 -43.24 -40.31
CA LYS A 47 -21.61 -42.22 -39.27
C LYS A 47 -22.40 -40.92 -39.43
N THR A 48 -22.46 -40.37 -40.65
CA THR A 48 -23.05 -39.05 -40.93
C THR A 48 -24.58 -38.96 -40.85
N SER A 49 -25.31 -40.09 -40.71
CA SER A 49 -26.76 -40.09 -40.46
C SER A 49 -27.15 -40.22 -38.98
N CYS A 50 -26.21 -40.53 -38.08
CA CYS A 50 -26.50 -40.71 -36.65
C CYS A 50 -26.21 -39.42 -35.85
N GLU A 51 -25.25 -38.63 -36.29
CA GLU A 51 -24.81 -37.40 -35.59
C GLU A 51 -25.85 -36.26 -35.68
N THR A 52 -26.57 -36.13 -36.79
CA THR A 52 -27.62 -35.11 -36.98
C THR A 52 -28.88 -35.39 -36.16
N GLN A 53 -29.24 -36.66 -35.92
CA GLN A 53 -30.42 -37.01 -35.12
C GLN A 53 -30.17 -36.83 -33.61
N SER A 54 -28.94 -37.14 -33.16
CA SER A 54 -28.51 -36.95 -31.76
C SER A 54 -28.48 -35.47 -31.34
N GLN A 55 -27.96 -34.57 -32.20
CA GLN A 55 -27.90 -33.14 -31.88
C GLN A 55 -29.28 -32.47 -31.77
N VAL A 56 -30.29 -32.92 -32.53
CA VAL A 56 -31.66 -32.40 -32.41
C VAL A 56 -32.28 -32.83 -31.08
N GLN A 57 -32.20 -34.12 -30.71
CA GLN A 57 -32.70 -34.59 -29.40
C GLN A 57 -32.01 -33.91 -28.21
N MET A 58 -30.71 -33.64 -28.29
CA MET A 58 -29.99 -32.90 -27.24
C MET A 58 -30.53 -31.48 -27.05
N LYS A 59 -30.83 -30.78 -28.16
CA LYS A 59 -31.37 -29.41 -28.13
C LYS A 59 -32.80 -29.34 -27.59
N GLU A 60 -33.63 -30.33 -27.88
CA GLU A 60 -34.99 -30.42 -27.33
C GLU A 60 -34.98 -30.72 -25.83
N ARG A 61 -34.17 -31.69 -25.38
CA ARG A 61 -34.01 -31.98 -23.93
C ARG A 61 -33.43 -30.80 -23.15
N GLN A 62 -32.57 -29.97 -23.74
CA GLN A 62 -32.10 -28.73 -23.10
C GLN A 62 -33.24 -27.71 -22.91
N ARG A 63 -34.06 -27.48 -23.95
CA ARG A 63 -35.23 -26.57 -23.87
C ARG A 63 -36.29 -27.05 -22.88
N GLU A 64 -36.48 -28.36 -22.75
CA GLU A 64 -37.40 -28.95 -21.78
C GLU A 64 -36.92 -28.73 -20.34
N ARG A 65 -35.62 -28.96 -20.07
CA ARG A 65 -34.99 -28.66 -18.77
C ARG A 65 -34.98 -27.17 -18.42
N GLU A 66 -34.87 -26.27 -19.40
CA GLU A 66 -35.00 -24.83 -19.16
C GLU A 66 -36.42 -24.46 -18.71
N ARG A 67 -37.46 -24.99 -19.36
CA ARG A 67 -38.86 -24.78 -18.98
C ARG A 67 -39.20 -25.37 -17.60
N GLU A 68 -38.60 -26.51 -17.25
CA GLU A 68 -38.76 -27.13 -15.94
C GLU A 68 -38.15 -26.26 -14.83
N ARG A 69 -36.91 -25.77 -15.04
CA ARG A 69 -36.23 -24.82 -14.13
C ARG A 69 -36.98 -23.49 -14.01
N GLU A 70 -37.66 -23.04 -15.06
CA GLU A 70 -38.46 -21.82 -15.03
C GLU A 70 -39.70 -21.99 -14.13
N ARG A 71 -40.38 -23.14 -14.22
CA ARG A 71 -41.49 -23.51 -13.32
C ARG A 71 -41.05 -23.68 -11.87
N GLU A 72 -39.89 -24.30 -11.61
CA GLU A 72 -39.33 -24.39 -10.26
C GLU A 72 -39.07 -23.00 -9.64
N ARG A 73 -38.61 -22.04 -10.44
CA ARG A 73 -38.38 -20.65 -10.00
C ARG A 73 -39.68 -19.91 -9.69
N GLU A 74 -40.76 -20.15 -10.44
CA GLU A 74 -42.07 -19.58 -10.12
C GLU A 74 -42.64 -20.15 -8.82
N VAL A 75 -42.60 -21.48 -8.65
CA VAL A 75 -43.05 -22.14 -7.40
C VAL A 75 -42.19 -21.71 -6.20
N GLY A 76 -40.89 -21.47 -6.40
CA GLY A 76 -40.01 -20.90 -5.38
C GLY A 76 -40.46 -19.52 -4.92
N ARG A 77 -40.71 -18.60 -5.86
CA ARG A 77 -41.20 -17.23 -5.58
C ARG A 77 -42.56 -17.21 -4.90
N GLU A 78 -43.44 -18.17 -5.19
CA GLU A 78 -44.76 -18.24 -4.55
C GLU A 78 -44.66 -18.67 -3.08
N ARG A 79 -43.82 -19.67 -2.77
CA ARG A 79 -43.51 -20.09 -1.39
C ARG A 79 -42.78 -19.03 -0.57
N GLU A 80 -41.95 -18.21 -1.21
CA GLU A 80 -41.26 -17.08 -0.57
C GLU A 80 -42.25 -16.00 -0.13
N ARG A 81 -43.23 -15.66 -0.99
CA ARG A 81 -44.32 -14.72 -0.66
C ARG A 81 -45.26 -15.20 0.46
N GLU A 82 -45.43 -16.50 0.65
CA GLU A 82 -46.16 -17.02 1.82
C GLU A 82 -45.37 -16.82 3.11
N ARG A 83 -44.06 -17.12 3.11
CA ARG A 83 -43.19 -16.92 4.27
C ARG A 83 -43.08 -15.46 4.69
N GLU A 84 -43.00 -14.53 3.74
CA GLU A 84 -43.01 -13.09 4.02
C GLU A 84 -44.29 -12.64 4.77
N ARG A 85 -45.45 -13.23 4.45
CA ARG A 85 -46.73 -12.93 5.11
C ARG A 85 -46.82 -13.49 6.53
N GLU A 86 -46.18 -14.62 6.81
CA GLU A 86 -46.08 -15.14 8.19
C GLU A 86 -45.14 -14.28 9.04
N VAL A 87 -43.94 -13.97 8.53
CA VAL A 87 -42.95 -13.13 9.23
C VAL A 87 -43.49 -11.71 9.49
N GLY A 88 -44.31 -11.16 8.58
CA GLY A 88 -45.00 -9.88 8.80
C GLY A 88 -45.87 -9.84 10.05
N ARG A 89 -46.54 -10.95 10.39
CA ARG A 89 -47.42 -11.06 11.56
C ARG A 89 -46.68 -11.24 12.88
N GLU A 90 -45.46 -11.78 12.86
CA GLU A 90 -44.60 -11.81 14.06
C GLU A 90 -43.99 -10.43 14.33
N ARG A 91 -43.55 -9.72 13.28
CA ARG A 91 -42.95 -8.38 13.42
C ARG A 91 -43.90 -7.33 13.99
N GLU A 92 -45.21 -7.42 13.72
CA GLU A 92 -46.19 -6.56 14.41
C GLU A 92 -46.24 -6.80 15.93
N ARG A 93 -46.13 -8.07 16.36
CA ARG A 93 -46.16 -8.44 17.80
C ARG A 93 -44.89 -8.07 18.55
N GLU A 94 -43.74 -8.01 17.87
CA GLU A 94 -42.51 -7.46 18.47
C GLU A 94 -42.57 -5.93 18.58
N ARG A 95 -43.11 -5.23 17.58
CA ARG A 95 -43.26 -3.76 17.59
C ARG A 95 -44.13 -3.23 18.72
N GLU A 96 -45.13 -3.99 19.18
CA GLU A 96 -45.88 -3.62 20.40
C GLU A 96 -45.01 -3.75 21.67
N ARG A 97 -44.17 -4.78 21.77
CA ARG A 97 -43.29 -5.02 22.92
C ARG A 97 -42.12 -4.04 23.02
N GLU A 98 -41.61 -3.55 21.89
CA GLU A 98 -40.59 -2.50 21.89
C GLU A 98 -41.13 -1.15 22.36
N ARG A 99 -42.37 -0.80 21.99
CA ARG A 99 -43.03 0.45 22.42
C ARG A 99 -43.29 0.52 23.92
N GLU A 100 -43.44 -0.60 24.62
CA GLU A 100 -43.45 -0.62 26.09
C GLU A 100 -42.05 -0.36 26.66
N ARG A 101 -41.00 -0.96 26.09
CA ARG A 101 -39.61 -0.81 26.54
C ARG A 101 -39.03 0.58 26.33
N GLU A 102 -39.42 1.28 25.26
CA GLU A 102 -39.04 2.70 25.07
C GLU A 102 -39.60 3.60 26.17
N ARG A 103 -40.85 3.37 26.60
CA ARG A 103 -41.50 4.16 27.67
C ARG A 103 -40.88 3.96 29.05
N GLU A 104 -40.24 2.82 29.30
CA GLU A 104 -39.41 2.65 30.51
C GLU A 104 -38.06 3.39 30.38
N ARG A 105 -37.40 3.31 29.22
CA ARG A 105 -36.10 3.96 28.98
C ARG A 105 -36.16 5.49 29.01
N GLU A 106 -37.26 6.11 28.58
CA GLU A 106 -37.45 7.56 28.75
C GLU A 106 -37.49 7.97 30.24
N ARG A 107 -38.14 7.17 31.09
CA ARG A 107 -38.25 7.43 32.54
C ARG A 107 -36.92 7.27 33.29
N GLU A 108 -36.00 6.43 32.79
CA GLU A 108 -34.63 6.39 33.32
C GLU A 108 -33.81 7.60 32.87
N ARG A 109 -33.94 8.02 31.61
CA ARG A 109 -33.21 9.19 31.07
C ARG A 109 -33.59 10.51 31.74
N GLU A 110 -34.83 10.68 32.20
CA GLU A 110 -35.19 11.85 33.03
C GLU A 110 -34.48 11.83 34.40
N ARG A 111 -34.36 10.66 35.04
CA ARG A 111 -33.68 10.51 36.35
C ARG A 111 -32.17 10.71 36.27
N GLU A 112 -31.53 10.39 35.16
CA GLU A 112 -30.11 10.72 34.95
C GLU A 112 -29.89 12.24 34.76
N ARG A 113 -30.77 12.91 34.01
CA ARG A 113 -30.69 14.37 33.79
C ARG A 113 -30.87 15.19 35.06
N GLU A 114 -31.63 14.71 36.06
CA GLU A 114 -31.66 15.33 37.39
C GLU A 114 -30.32 15.18 38.14
N ARG A 115 -29.72 13.97 38.10
CA ARG A 115 -28.44 13.69 38.76
C ARG A 115 -27.26 14.46 38.16
N GLU A 116 -27.25 14.72 36.86
CA GLU A 116 -26.25 15.60 36.24
C GLU A 116 -26.35 17.05 36.73
N ARG A 117 -27.57 17.58 36.86
CA ARG A 117 -27.81 18.95 37.34
C ARG A 117 -27.41 19.15 38.81
N GLU A 118 -27.45 18.10 39.64
CA GLU A 118 -26.87 18.15 40.99
C GLU A 118 -25.34 18.20 40.96
N ARG A 119 -24.71 17.38 40.11
CA ARG A 119 -23.24 17.33 39.96
C ARG A 119 -22.63 18.63 39.43
N GLU A 120 -23.32 19.34 38.54
CA GLU A 120 -22.88 20.69 38.12
C GLU A 120 -22.90 21.70 39.27
N ARG A 121 -23.95 21.67 40.10
CA ARG A 121 -24.09 22.56 41.27
C ARG A 121 -23.04 22.29 42.36
N GLU A 122 -22.56 21.06 42.51
CA GLU A 122 -21.41 20.77 43.37
C GLU A 122 -20.10 21.34 42.79
N ARG A 123 -19.87 21.19 41.48
CA ARG A 123 -18.67 21.70 40.81
C ARG A 123 -18.57 23.23 40.83
N GLU A 124 -19.68 23.96 40.78
CA GLU A 124 -19.66 25.42 40.99
C GLU A 124 -19.25 25.79 42.42
N ARG A 125 -19.76 25.08 43.44
CA ARG A 125 -19.40 25.32 44.85
C ARG A 125 -17.95 25.00 45.18
N GLU A 126 -17.34 24.02 44.50
CA GLU A 126 -15.89 23.79 44.60
C GLU A 126 -15.07 24.95 44.01
N ARG A 127 -15.46 25.46 42.83
CA ARG A 127 -14.78 26.57 42.16
C ARG A 127 -14.85 27.88 42.95
N GLU A 128 -15.94 28.13 43.71
CA GLU A 128 -15.99 29.26 44.65
C GLU A 128 -15.00 29.08 45.81
N ARG A 129 -14.89 27.88 46.39
CA ARG A 129 -13.97 27.59 47.49
C ARG A 129 -12.49 27.68 47.08
N GLU A 130 -12.14 27.35 45.83
CA GLU A 130 -10.79 27.60 45.32
C GLU A 130 -10.48 29.09 45.20
N ARG A 131 -11.43 29.90 44.71
CA ARG A 131 -11.28 31.36 44.58
C ARG A 131 -11.15 32.07 45.94
N GLU A 132 -11.77 31.56 47.00
CA GLU A 132 -11.51 32.05 48.36
C GLU A 132 -10.09 31.73 48.84
N ARG A 133 -9.60 30.50 48.59
CA ARG A 133 -8.24 30.08 48.96
C ARG A 133 -7.13 30.85 48.23
N GLU A 134 -7.36 31.26 46.97
CA GLU A 134 -6.42 32.14 46.27
C GLU A 134 -6.36 33.54 46.91
N ARG A 135 -7.52 34.12 47.26
CA ARG A 135 -7.60 35.42 47.94
C ARG A 135 -6.99 35.41 49.34
N GLU A 136 -7.01 34.27 50.04
CA GLU A 136 -6.27 34.09 51.29
C GLU A 136 -4.75 34.11 51.06
N ARG A 137 -4.25 33.40 50.05
CA ARG A 137 -2.83 33.35 49.70
C ARG A 137 -2.26 34.70 49.24
N GLU A 138 -3.06 35.55 48.59
CA GLU A 138 -2.65 36.93 48.29
C GLU A 138 -2.48 37.77 49.57
N ARG A 139 -3.40 37.68 50.52
CA ARG A 139 -3.31 38.40 51.81
C ARG A 139 -2.15 37.93 52.67
N GLU A 140 -1.76 36.65 52.59
CA GLU A 140 -0.54 36.16 53.24
C GLU A 140 0.74 36.73 52.60
N ARG A 141 0.77 36.89 51.26
CA ARG A 141 1.91 37.52 50.57
C ARG A 141 2.05 39.00 50.92
N GLU A 142 0.96 39.75 51.01
CA GLU A 142 1.00 41.15 51.47
C GLU A 142 1.51 41.27 52.92
N ARG A 143 1.13 40.34 53.81
CA ARG A 143 1.66 40.28 55.19
C ARG A 143 3.15 39.89 55.23
N GLY A 144 3.61 39.04 54.32
CA GLY A 144 5.03 38.69 54.18
C GLY A 144 5.89 39.88 53.74
N GLN A 145 5.42 40.65 52.74
CA GLN A 145 6.14 41.81 52.22
C GLN A 145 6.36 42.89 53.31
N LEU A 146 5.35 43.14 54.15
CA LEU A 146 5.42 44.10 55.26
C LEU A 146 6.37 43.72 56.41
N MET A 147 6.87 42.48 56.46
CA MET A 147 7.90 42.06 57.43
C MET A 147 9.33 42.28 56.93
N ILE A 148 9.57 42.33 55.61
CA ILE A 148 10.93 42.43 55.04
C ILE A 148 11.45 43.88 55.07
N ASP A 149 10.58 44.87 54.80
CA ASP A 149 10.96 46.29 54.80
C ASP A 149 11.31 46.88 56.18
N ARG A 150 11.10 46.12 57.27
CA ARG A 150 11.41 46.56 58.64
C ARG A 150 12.78 46.07 59.16
N PHE A 151 13.48 45.19 58.43
CA PHE A 151 14.74 44.59 58.90
C PHE A 151 16.02 45.17 58.27
N HIS A 152 15.90 45.99 57.22
CA HIS A 152 17.05 46.47 56.43
C HIS A 152 17.45 47.94 56.68
N ASN A 153 17.18 48.49 57.87
CA ASN A 153 17.46 49.91 58.15
C ASN A 153 18.00 50.20 59.58
N SER A 154 19.00 49.44 60.05
CA SER A 154 19.75 49.80 61.28
C SER A 154 21.12 49.12 61.46
N ILE A 155 22.04 49.16 60.48
CA ILE A 155 23.49 49.00 60.77
C ILE A 155 24.28 50.10 60.05
N LYS A 156 24.87 51.00 60.85
CA LYS A 156 25.90 51.96 60.46
C LYS A 156 27.29 51.30 60.59
N GLU A 157 28.19 51.59 59.64
CA GLU A 157 29.56 52.15 59.78
C GLU A 157 30.42 51.93 61.07
N PRO A 158 31.78 52.11 61.07
CA PRO A 158 32.71 52.51 59.97
C PRO A 158 34.15 51.88 59.99
N CYS A 159 35.06 52.43 59.14
CA CYS A 159 36.55 52.52 59.27
C CYS A 159 37.46 51.27 58.97
N ILE A 160 38.69 51.33 58.42
CA ILE A 160 39.57 52.41 57.87
C ILE A 160 40.64 51.81 56.88
N SER A 161 40.68 52.29 55.61
CA SER A 161 41.84 52.83 54.81
C SER A 161 43.16 52.04 54.51
N PRO A 162 44.06 52.44 53.54
CA PRO A 162 43.92 53.28 52.32
C PRO A 162 44.81 52.87 51.07
N PHE A 163 44.92 53.79 50.07
CA PHE A 163 45.80 53.86 48.85
C PHE A 163 45.36 53.04 47.60
N LEU A 164 45.33 53.56 46.34
CA LEU A 164 45.76 54.86 45.75
C LEU A 164 45.02 55.21 44.42
N GLY A 165 44.77 56.51 44.13
CA GLY A 165 44.56 57.16 42.80
C GLY A 165 43.25 56.86 42.00
N SER A 166 42.24 57.73 41.75
CA SER A 166 42.14 59.18 41.35
C SER A 166 42.32 59.44 39.84
N ILE A 167 41.68 60.41 39.12
CA ILE A 167 40.56 61.39 39.24
C ILE A 167 40.38 62.04 37.81
N ALA A 168 39.30 62.67 37.32
CA ALA A 168 37.83 62.56 37.43
C ALA A 168 37.15 63.61 36.46
N ARG A 169 35.84 63.50 36.17
CA ARG A 169 34.74 64.53 36.26
C ARG A 169 35.01 66.02 35.81
N SER A 170 34.06 66.86 35.35
CA SER A 170 32.59 66.80 35.09
C SER A 170 32.01 68.19 34.71
N ARG A 171 30.66 68.28 34.50
CA ARG A 171 29.74 69.44 34.79
C ARG A 171 29.62 70.61 33.75
N PRO A 172 28.52 71.43 33.79
CA PRO A 172 27.09 71.12 34.03
C PRO A 172 26.14 71.94 33.05
N PRO A 173 24.91 72.46 33.35
CA PRO A 173 23.76 72.17 32.45
C PRO A 173 22.80 73.33 32.02
N SER A 174 21.81 72.94 31.21
CA SER A 174 20.38 73.36 31.22
C SER A 174 19.82 74.49 30.31
N ILE A 175 18.58 74.21 29.83
CA ILE A 175 17.50 75.05 29.26
C ILE A 175 17.29 75.02 27.70
N PRO A 176 16.03 74.93 27.17
CA PRO A 176 15.65 74.63 25.77
C PRO A 176 14.97 75.86 25.05
N PRO A 177 14.08 75.83 24.01
CA PRO A 177 13.42 74.72 23.26
C PRO A 177 13.16 74.86 21.72
N SER A 178 12.64 73.75 21.12
CA SER A 178 11.66 73.63 19.99
C SER A 178 11.86 74.30 18.61
N LEU A 179 11.76 73.53 17.50
CA LEU A 179 10.75 73.63 16.41
C LEU A 179 11.09 72.80 15.12
N HIS A 180 10.07 72.17 14.53
CA HIS A 180 9.92 71.78 13.09
C HIS A 180 9.09 72.92 12.38
N PRO A 181 8.89 73.05 11.03
CA PRO A 181 8.62 71.96 10.04
C PRO A 181 8.94 72.18 8.51
N SER A 182 8.74 71.13 7.69
CA SER A 182 8.07 71.04 6.35
C SER A 182 8.41 71.83 5.04
N LEU A 183 8.35 71.08 3.89
CA LEU A 183 7.79 71.37 2.52
C LEU A 183 8.64 71.91 1.31
N ARG A 184 8.77 71.06 0.26
CA ARG A 184 8.61 71.13 -1.25
C ARG A 184 8.58 72.50 -2.03
N PRO A 185 8.61 72.57 -3.41
CA PRO A 185 9.07 71.69 -4.53
C PRO A 185 9.90 72.44 -5.64
N CYS A 186 10.29 71.79 -6.77
CA CYS A 186 10.21 72.33 -8.17
C CYS A 186 10.70 71.33 -9.26
N ALA A 187 10.43 71.60 -10.55
CA ALA A 187 10.45 70.61 -11.65
C ALA A 187 11.40 70.91 -12.85
N CYS A 188 11.47 69.95 -13.80
CA CYS A 188 12.27 69.88 -15.05
C CYS A 188 12.20 71.10 -16.00
N PRO A 189 13.07 71.12 -17.04
CA PRO A 189 12.51 70.90 -18.39
C PRO A 189 13.38 70.09 -19.40
N PHE A 190 12.74 69.57 -20.45
CA PHE A 190 13.26 68.96 -21.72
C PHE A 190 14.29 67.80 -21.62
N ILE A 191 14.06 66.55 -22.06
CA ILE A 191 13.35 65.99 -23.24
C ILE A 191 13.91 66.49 -24.59
N MET A 192 14.87 65.74 -25.16
CA MET A 192 14.98 65.36 -26.60
C MET A 192 16.35 64.71 -26.94
N GLN A 193 16.76 63.61 -26.25
CA GLN A 193 17.83 62.73 -26.77
C GLN A 193 17.89 61.30 -26.18
N TRP A 194 16.73 60.73 -25.83
CA TRP A 194 16.55 59.29 -26.02
C TRP A 194 16.36 59.09 -27.54
N LEU A 195 17.00 58.14 -28.23
CA LEU A 195 16.51 56.76 -28.31
C LEU A 195 17.54 55.74 -28.85
N SER A 196 18.81 56.13 -29.08
CA SER A 196 19.76 55.28 -29.84
C SER A 196 20.73 54.45 -28.98
N VAL A 197 21.47 55.09 -28.05
CA VAL A 197 22.72 54.47 -27.51
C VAL A 197 22.50 53.63 -26.25
N CYS A 198 21.67 54.07 -25.30
CA CYS A 198 21.37 53.27 -24.09
C CYS A 198 20.55 52.01 -24.39
N SER A 199 19.77 52.00 -25.46
CA SER A 199 19.03 50.81 -25.90
C SER A 199 19.96 49.73 -26.46
N LEU A 200 21.03 50.09 -27.16
CA LEU A 200 21.87 49.12 -27.90
C LEU A 200 22.87 48.34 -27.02
N LEU A 201 23.40 48.93 -25.95
CA LEU A 201 24.37 48.24 -25.07
C LEU A 201 23.73 47.52 -23.86
N VAL A 202 22.47 47.81 -23.52
CA VAL A 202 21.70 47.02 -22.54
C VAL A 202 20.90 45.90 -23.20
N LEU A 203 20.52 46.02 -24.48
CA LEU A 203 19.95 44.90 -25.24
C LEU A 203 21.01 43.84 -25.66
N LEU A 204 22.30 44.16 -25.61
CA LEU A 204 23.38 43.18 -25.84
C LEU A 204 23.84 42.43 -24.59
N SER A 205 23.38 42.82 -23.39
CA SER A 205 23.56 42.04 -22.15
C SER A 205 22.31 41.26 -21.72
N VAL A 206 21.19 41.39 -22.44
CA VAL A 206 19.95 40.65 -22.18
C VAL A 206 19.38 40.04 -23.48
N SER A 207 20.14 39.12 -24.06
CA SER A 207 19.52 37.97 -24.73
C SER A 207 19.47 36.79 -23.76
N ALA A 208 18.74 36.98 -22.65
CA ALA A 208 18.18 35.90 -21.87
C ALA A 208 17.15 35.15 -22.73
N ARG A 209 17.64 34.40 -23.73
CA ARG A 209 16.85 33.42 -24.46
C ARG A 209 16.46 32.35 -23.45
N SER A 210 15.22 32.40 -22.98
CA SER A 210 14.54 31.22 -22.45
C SER A 210 14.29 30.24 -23.59
N GLN A 211 15.38 29.67 -24.11
CA GLN A 211 15.30 28.47 -24.93
C GLN A 211 14.73 27.40 -24.01
N ALA A 212 13.58 26.84 -24.38
CA ALA A 212 12.96 25.77 -23.63
C ALA A 212 14.01 24.65 -23.52
N GLN A 213 14.43 24.32 -22.30
CA GLN A 213 15.40 23.26 -22.10
C GLN A 213 14.79 21.94 -22.57
N ASN A 214 15.52 21.19 -23.39
CA ASN A 214 15.14 19.83 -23.75
C ASN A 214 15.09 18.95 -22.49
N GLN A 215 14.29 17.90 -22.55
CA GLN A 215 14.01 17.04 -21.40
C GLN A 215 15.29 16.44 -20.79
N ILE A 216 16.27 16.08 -21.62
CA ILE A 216 17.56 15.52 -21.16
C ILE A 216 18.32 16.56 -20.34
N CYS A 217 18.43 17.80 -20.82
CA CYS A 217 19.12 18.85 -20.10
C CYS A 217 18.43 19.24 -18.79
N THR A 218 17.09 19.27 -18.76
CA THR A 218 16.35 19.50 -17.51
C THR A 218 16.67 18.41 -16.47
N ILE A 219 16.62 17.13 -16.87
CA ILE A 219 16.95 16.01 -15.96
C ILE A 219 18.41 16.07 -15.52
N PHE A 220 19.35 16.35 -16.43
CA PHE A 220 20.78 16.47 -16.11
C PHE A 220 21.06 17.62 -15.13
N THR A 221 20.42 18.77 -15.34
CA THR A 221 20.57 19.97 -14.50
C THR A 221 19.96 19.77 -13.11
N GLU A 222 18.75 19.19 -13.02
CA GLU A 222 18.07 18.91 -11.74
C GLU A 222 18.82 17.84 -10.92
N ALA A 223 19.25 16.74 -11.57
CA ALA A 223 19.91 15.63 -10.88
C ALA A 223 21.38 15.90 -10.54
N LYS A 224 22.04 16.82 -11.29
CA LYS A 224 23.50 17.00 -11.34
C LYS A 224 24.22 15.73 -11.80
N GLU A 225 25.53 15.84 -12.09
CA GLU A 225 26.30 14.75 -12.71
C GLU A 225 26.22 13.41 -11.95
N ASP A 226 26.45 13.40 -10.63
CA ASP A 226 26.42 12.15 -9.84
C ASP A 226 25.00 11.60 -9.61
N GLY A 227 23.97 12.46 -9.56
CA GLY A 227 22.58 12.01 -9.50
C GLY A 227 22.13 11.44 -10.84
N PHE A 228 22.53 12.06 -11.95
CA PHE A 228 22.27 11.59 -13.31
C PHE A 228 22.92 10.23 -13.57
N LYS A 229 24.21 10.04 -13.20
CA LYS A 229 24.88 8.72 -13.17
C LYS A 229 24.05 7.67 -12.44
N SER A 230 23.55 8.03 -11.27
CA SER A 230 22.80 7.11 -10.40
C SER A 230 21.45 6.73 -11.00
N LEU A 231 20.74 7.68 -11.64
CA LEU A 231 19.50 7.41 -12.38
C LEU A 231 19.73 6.50 -13.59
N ILE A 232 20.78 6.73 -14.38
CA ILE A 232 21.15 5.84 -15.50
C ILE A 232 21.49 4.45 -14.99
N LEU A 233 22.28 4.36 -13.90
CA LEU A 233 22.67 3.07 -13.31
C LEU A 233 21.46 2.26 -12.84
N VAL A 234 20.47 2.90 -12.20
CA VAL A 234 19.19 2.25 -11.86
C VAL A 234 18.49 1.77 -13.13
N GLY A 235 18.33 2.64 -14.13
CA GLY A 235 17.66 2.31 -15.39
C GLY A 235 18.29 1.11 -16.11
N LEU A 236 19.62 1.08 -16.21
CA LEU A 236 20.36 -0.05 -16.79
C LEU A 236 20.20 -1.31 -15.94
N ALA A 237 20.44 -1.25 -14.64
CA ALA A 237 20.39 -2.43 -13.75
C ALA A 237 18.99 -3.06 -13.65
N GLN A 238 17.91 -2.28 -13.81
CA GLN A 238 16.54 -2.79 -13.84
C GLN A 238 16.11 -3.41 -15.16
N ASN A 239 16.77 -3.08 -16.28
CA ASN A 239 16.43 -3.56 -17.62
C ASN A 239 17.42 -4.62 -18.15
N LEU A 240 18.62 -4.71 -17.55
CA LEU A 240 19.71 -5.58 -17.98
C LEU A 240 20.13 -6.50 -16.81
N PRO A 241 19.29 -7.50 -16.46
CA PRO A 241 19.51 -8.32 -15.28
C PRO A 241 20.81 -9.13 -15.38
N ASP A 242 21.22 -9.60 -16.55
CA ASP A 242 22.35 -10.52 -16.70
C ASP A 242 23.69 -9.83 -16.98
N SER A 243 23.67 -8.50 -17.11
CA SER A 243 24.87 -7.67 -17.17
C SER A 243 25.58 -7.55 -15.82
N THR A 244 26.90 -7.36 -15.86
CA THR A 244 27.72 -6.95 -14.71
C THR A 244 27.81 -5.42 -14.64
N LEU A 245 28.18 -4.87 -13.47
CA LEU A 245 28.41 -3.42 -13.34
C LEU A 245 29.47 -2.90 -14.34
N GLY A 246 30.49 -3.72 -14.66
CA GLY A 246 31.53 -3.36 -15.64
C GLY A 246 31.00 -3.23 -17.07
N ASP A 247 30.04 -4.08 -17.45
CA ASP A 247 29.39 -4.00 -18.77
C ASP A 247 28.60 -2.69 -18.97
N LEU A 248 28.17 -2.05 -17.87
CA LEU A 248 27.34 -0.84 -17.90
C LEU A 248 28.14 0.47 -17.89
N VAL A 249 29.42 0.45 -17.49
CA VAL A 249 30.25 1.67 -17.40
C VAL A 249 30.33 2.44 -18.72
N PRO A 250 30.50 1.82 -19.90
CA PRO A 250 30.57 2.55 -21.17
C PRO A 250 29.27 3.31 -21.49
N LEU A 251 28.10 2.69 -21.30
CA LEU A 251 26.80 3.33 -21.52
C LEU A 251 26.55 4.50 -20.56
N ILE A 252 26.98 4.37 -19.30
CA ILE A 252 26.89 5.48 -18.33
C ILE A 252 27.77 6.66 -18.79
N ALA A 253 28.98 6.40 -19.28
CA ALA A 253 29.87 7.44 -19.81
C ALA A 253 29.31 8.12 -21.07
N GLU A 254 28.71 7.35 -21.98
CA GLU A 254 28.05 7.86 -23.18
C GLU A 254 26.84 8.75 -22.83
N ALA A 255 25.96 8.27 -21.95
CA ALA A 255 24.77 9.01 -21.53
C ALA A 255 25.14 10.32 -20.79
N LEU A 256 26.23 10.34 -20.01
CA LEU A 256 26.76 11.57 -19.41
C LEU A 256 27.24 12.57 -20.47
N ALA A 257 28.00 12.09 -21.46
CA ALA A 257 28.47 12.94 -22.55
C ALA A 257 27.31 13.51 -23.37
N MET A 258 26.22 12.75 -23.53
CA MET A 258 24.97 13.21 -24.13
C MET A 258 24.29 14.29 -23.25
N GLY A 259 24.16 14.06 -21.94
CA GLY A 259 23.58 15.03 -21.00
C GLY A 259 24.30 16.39 -21.02
N VAL A 260 25.64 16.38 -21.03
CA VAL A 260 26.46 17.59 -21.16
C VAL A 260 26.24 18.29 -22.51
N LYS A 261 26.22 17.54 -23.63
CA LYS A 261 25.98 18.11 -24.97
C LYS A 261 24.60 18.73 -25.11
N CYS A 262 23.57 18.10 -24.54
CA CYS A 262 22.20 18.59 -24.58
C CYS A 262 21.96 19.85 -23.73
N CYS A 263 22.88 20.19 -22.81
CA CYS A 263 22.90 21.47 -22.10
C CYS A 263 23.81 22.53 -22.71
N SER A 264 24.34 22.33 -23.93
CA SER A 264 25.09 23.36 -24.64
C SER A 264 24.18 24.42 -25.28
N ASP A 265 24.74 25.57 -25.64
CA ASP A 265 24.01 26.67 -26.32
C ASP A 265 23.42 26.28 -27.69
N THR A 266 23.87 25.16 -28.26
CA THR A 266 23.43 24.61 -29.55
C THR A 266 23.26 23.09 -29.42
N PRO A 267 22.17 22.62 -28.79
CA PRO A 267 21.96 21.19 -28.56
C PRO A 267 21.75 20.43 -29.89
N PRO A 268 22.30 19.21 -30.04
CA PRO A 268 22.00 18.31 -31.16
C PRO A 268 20.51 17.95 -31.26
N GLU A 269 20.03 17.62 -32.47
CA GLU A 269 18.64 17.18 -32.71
C GLU A 269 18.23 15.95 -31.90
N ASP A 270 19.18 15.04 -31.61
CA ASP A 270 18.94 13.87 -30.75
C ASP A 270 18.49 14.23 -29.32
N CYS A 271 18.71 15.47 -28.85
CA CYS A 271 18.37 15.87 -27.49
C CYS A 271 16.87 16.04 -27.22
N ASP A 272 16.06 16.16 -28.27
CA ASP A 272 14.59 16.23 -28.20
C ASP A 272 13.92 14.87 -28.47
N ARG A 273 14.70 13.79 -28.67
CA ARG A 273 14.17 12.43 -28.81
C ARG A 273 13.64 11.89 -27.48
N ASP A 274 12.75 10.92 -27.58
CA ASP A 274 12.25 10.20 -26.41
C ASP A 274 13.39 9.49 -25.65
N VAL A 275 13.38 9.66 -24.32
CA VAL A 275 14.45 9.17 -23.44
C VAL A 275 14.47 7.64 -23.35
N ALA A 276 13.31 6.98 -23.47
CA ALA A 276 13.27 5.52 -23.51
C ALA A 276 13.80 4.99 -24.85
N ASP A 277 13.44 5.62 -25.97
CA ASP A 277 13.98 5.26 -27.30
C ASP A 277 15.50 5.45 -27.40
N LEU A 278 16.04 6.55 -26.87
CA LEU A 278 17.49 6.80 -26.81
C LEU A 278 18.21 5.71 -26.00
N PHE A 279 17.69 5.41 -24.80
CA PHE A 279 18.22 4.35 -23.93
C PHE A 279 18.21 2.98 -24.62
N GLN A 280 17.08 2.60 -25.21
CA GLN A 280 16.94 1.32 -25.91
C GLN A 280 17.85 1.25 -27.14
N SER A 281 17.99 2.33 -27.89
CA SER A 281 18.89 2.41 -29.05
C SER A 281 20.35 2.22 -28.65
N ALA A 282 20.79 2.82 -27.53
CA ALA A 282 22.13 2.66 -27.00
C ALA A 282 22.39 1.21 -26.53
N VAL A 283 21.44 0.60 -25.81
CA VAL A 283 21.51 -0.83 -25.45
C VAL A 283 21.60 -1.73 -26.69
N CYS A 284 20.75 -1.48 -27.69
CA CYS A 284 20.71 -2.26 -28.93
C CYS A 284 21.93 -2.08 -29.83
N SER A 285 22.75 -1.06 -29.58
CA SER A 285 24.03 -0.83 -30.27
C SER A 285 25.18 -1.68 -29.70
N SER A 286 24.95 -2.41 -28.60
CA SER A 286 25.94 -3.26 -27.95
C SER A 286 25.56 -4.74 -28.05
N GLU A 287 26.18 -5.45 -29.00
CA GLU A 287 25.97 -6.90 -29.23
C GLU A 287 26.11 -7.70 -27.93
N THR A 288 27.16 -7.45 -27.13
CA THR A 288 27.39 -8.09 -25.82
C THR A 288 26.22 -7.92 -24.85
N LEU A 289 25.59 -6.74 -24.78
CA LEU A 289 24.46 -6.50 -23.88
C LEU A 289 23.17 -7.11 -24.41
N VAL A 290 22.97 -7.07 -25.73
CA VAL A 290 21.82 -7.68 -26.42
C VAL A 290 21.84 -9.20 -26.27
N GLU A 291 22.99 -9.84 -26.40
CA GLU A 291 23.16 -11.27 -26.20
C GLU A 291 22.96 -11.69 -24.75
N LYS A 292 23.68 -11.05 -23.81
CA LYS A 292 23.61 -11.38 -22.37
C LYS A 292 22.19 -11.32 -21.81
N ASN A 293 21.40 -10.33 -22.23
CA ASN A 293 20.05 -10.10 -21.71
C ASN A 293 18.95 -10.58 -22.68
N HIS A 294 19.30 -11.36 -23.70
CA HIS A 294 18.36 -11.95 -24.66
C HIS A 294 17.44 -10.94 -25.38
N LEU A 295 17.93 -9.72 -25.65
CA LEU A 295 17.14 -8.59 -26.19
C LEU A 295 17.08 -8.54 -27.72
N LYS A 296 17.67 -9.49 -28.44
CA LYS A 296 17.79 -9.47 -29.91
C LYS A 296 16.46 -9.20 -30.62
N MET A 297 15.41 -9.94 -30.26
CA MET A 297 14.06 -9.78 -30.82
C MET A 297 13.40 -8.44 -30.48
N CYS A 298 13.85 -7.72 -29.45
CA CYS A 298 13.40 -6.36 -29.15
C CYS A 298 14.17 -5.33 -29.98
N CYS A 299 15.47 -5.54 -30.21
CA CYS A 299 16.31 -4.63 -30.98
C CYS A 299 16.01 -4.65 -32.49
N GLU A 300 15.48 -5.75 -33.02
CA GLU A 300 15.02 -5.89 -34.41
C GLU A 300 13.68 -5.17 -34.70
N LYS A 301 13.02 -4.59 -33.69
CA LYS A 301 11.71 -3.93 -33.81
C LYS A 301 11.81 -2.42 -34.10
N THR A 302 10.71 -1.84 -34.59
CA THR A 302 10.56 -0.38 -34.68
C THR A 302 10.57 0.27 -33.28
N ALA A 303 10.87 1.58 -33.19
CA ALA A 303 11.00 2.28 -31.90
C ALA A 303 9.78 2.11 -30.96
N ALA A 304 8.56 2.19 -31.49
CA ALA A 304 7.34 2.03 -30.71
C ALA A 304 7.15 0.59 -30.20
N GLU A 305 7.35 -0.41 -31.08
CA GLU A 305 7.25 -1.83 -30.74
C GLU A 305 8.38 -2.29 -29.81
N ARG A 306 9.56 -1.70 -29.95
CA ARG A 306 10.75 -1.96 -29.12
C ARG A 306 10.49 -1.54 -27.68
N THR A 307 9.91 -0.36 -27.45
CA THR A 307 9.54 0.10 -26.10
C THR A 307 8.62 -0.92 -25.42
N HIS A 308 7.57 -1.38 -26.09
CA HIS A 308 6.69 -2.40 -25.53
C HIS A 308 7.44 -3.73 -25.24
N CYS A 309 8.31 -4.16 -26.16
CA CYS A 309 9.13 -5.38 -25.99
C CYS A 309 10.09 -5.29 -24.78
N PHE A 310 10.71 -4.13 -24.54
CA PHE A 310 11.55 -3.90 -23.36
C PHE A 310 10.75 -3.92 -22.05
N LEU A 311 9.54 -3.35 -22.02
CA LEU A 311 8.64 -3.43 -20.87
C LEU A 311 8.22 -4.88 -20.58
N ASP A 312 7.84 -5.63 -21.63
CA ASP A 312 7.51 -7.05 -21.56
C ASP A 312 8.67 -7.92 -21.09
N HIS A 313 9.90 -7.62 -21.53
CA HIS A 313 11.11 -8.26 -21.04
C HIS A 313 11.29 -7.97 -19.54
N LYS A 314 11.24 -6.69 -19.15
CA LYS A 314 11.38 -6.23 -17.76
C LYS A 314 10.35 -6.85 -16.82
N ALA A 315 9.11 -7.02 -17.27
CA ALA A 315 8.02 -7.66 -16.53
C ALA A 315 8.26 -9.16 -16.26
N LYS A 316 9.08 -9.83 -17.08
CA LYS A 316 9.42 -11.26 -16.95
C LYS A 316 10.68 -11.50 -16.10
N ILE A 317 11.44 -10.46 -15.75
CA ILE A 317 12.63 -10.59 -14.89
C ILE A 317 12.17 -11.06 -13.49
N PRO A 318 12.70 -12.19 -12.96
CA PRO A 318 12.36 -12.64 -11.62
C PRO A 318 12.69 -11.60 -10.56
N ARG A 319 11.72 -11.28 -9.70
CA ARG A 319 11.92 -10.35 -8.57
C ARG A 319 12.53 -11.12 -7.39
N ASP A 320 13.84 -11.06 -7.25
CA ASP A 320 14.54 -11.55 -6.07
C ASP A 320 14.47 -10.51 -4.94
N LEU A 321 13.39 -10.55 -4.15
CA LEU A 321 13.18 -9.70 -2.98
C LEU A 321 14.07 -10.08 -1.78
N SER A 322 14.89 -11.14 -1.88
CA SER A 322 15.76 -11.56 -0.78
C SER A 322 17.00 -10.68 -0.69
N LEU A 323 17.19 -10.04 0.47
CA LEU A 323 18.49 -9.47 0.86
C LEU A 323 19.41 -10.65 1.19
N LYS A 324 20.19 -11.08 0.19
CA LYS A 324 21.16 -12.18 0.31
C LYS A 324 22.18 -11.92 1.41
N ALA A 325 22.73 -13.01 1.96
CA ALA A 325 23.74 -13.00 3.01
C ALA A 325 24.80 -11.92 2.77
N GLU A 326 24.87 -10.99 3.70
CA GLU A 326 25.71 -9.81 3.60
C GLU A 326 27.11 -10.09 4.15
N LEU A 327 28.10 -9.34 3.66
CA LEU A 327 29.46 -9.40 4.21
C LEU A 327 29.46 -8.97 5.69
N PRO A 328 30.44 -9.41 6.51
CA PRO A 328 30.68 -8.87 7.85
C PRO A 328 30.72 -7.34 7.88
N ALA A 329 30.37 -6.73 9.02
CA ALA A 329 30.39 -5.27 9.14
C ALA A 329 31.79 -4.67 8.92
N ALA A 330 32.85 -5.39 9.33
CA ALA A 330 34.23 -5.00 9.09
C ALA A 330 34.54 -4.81 7.60
N ASP A 331 34.29 -5.83 6.78
CA ASP A 331 34.51 -5.82 5.33
C ASP A 331 33.73 -4.68 4.67
N GLN A 332 32.44 -4.52 5.02
CA GLN A 332 31.60 -3.44 4.49
C GLN A 332 32.17 -2.05 4.84
N CYS A 333 32.66 -1.88 6.07
CA CYS A 333 33.26 -0.62 6.51
C CYS A 333 34.63 -0.34 5.90
N GLU A 334 35.46 -1.35 5.64
CA GLU A 334 36.72 -1.17 4.89
C GLU A 334 36.43 -0.71 3.46
N ASP A 335 35.53 -1.43 2.77
CA ASP A 335 35.17 -1.20 1.38
C ASP A 335 34.51 0.19 1.18
N PHE A 336 33.70 0.62 2.15
CA PHE A 336 33.07 1.95 2.21
C PHE A 336 34.07 3.08 2.52
N LYS A 337 35.02 2.87 3.43
CA LYS A 337 36.08 3.85 3.74
C LYS A 337 37.05 4.03 2.57
N LYS A 338 37.31 2.96 1.81
CA LYS A 338 38.21 2.95 0.66
C LYS A 338 37.67 3.73 -0.53
N ASP A 339 36.40 3.49 -0.90
CA ASP A 339 35.71 4.28 -1.93
C ASP A 339 34.20 4.30 -1.70
N HIS A 340 33.74 5.36 -1.03
CA HIS A 340 32.34 5.65 -0.78
C HIS A 340 31.49 5.64 -2.07
N LYS A 341 31.97 6.26 -3.16
CA LYS A 341 31.19 6.41 -4.40
C LYS A 341 31.03 5.06 -5.09
N ALA A 342 32.11 4.30 -5.22
CA ALA A 342 32.04 2.96 -5.80
C ALA A 342 31.24 1.99 -4.92
N PHE A 343 31.31 2.10 -3.59
CA PHE A 343 30.50 1.29 -2.69
C PHE A 343 29.00 1.55 -2.89
N VAL A 344 28.57 2.82 -2.84
CA VAL A 344 27.16 3.20 -3.06
C VAL A 344 26.69 2.82 -4.46
N GLY A 345 27.55 2.96 -5.49
CA GLY A 345 27.28 2.46 -6.84
C GLY A 345 27.05 0.95 -6.90
N ARG A 346 27.89 0.14 -6.22
CA ARG A 346 27.69 -1.32 -6.09
C ARG A 346 26.38 -1.67 -5.39
N PHE A 347 26.00 -0.92 -4.36
CA PHE A 347 24.71 -1.08 -3.67
C PHE A 347 23.53 -0.77 -4.60
N ILE A 348 23.52 0.40 -5.25
CA ILE A 348 22.46 0.82 -6.19
C ILE A 348 22.29 -0.23 -7.29
N PHE A 349 23.39 -0.68 -7.90
CA PHE A 349 23.37 -1.70 -8.95
C PHE A 349 22.70 -3.00 -8.48
N LYS A 350 23.18 -3.59 -7.37
CA LYS A 350 22.64 -4.85 -6.83
C LYS A 350 21.17 -4.70 -6.42
N PHE A 351 20.83 -3.64 -5.69
CA PHE A 351 19.48 -3.41 -5.18
C PHE A 351 18.47 -3.16 -6.31
N SER A 352 18.87 -2.43 -7.36
CA SER A 352 18.03 -2.17 -8.54
C SER A 352 17.72 -3.45 -9.32
N LYS A 353 18.73 -4.32 -9.53
CA LYS A 353 18.58 -5.61 -10.21
C LYS A 353 17.59 -6.54 -9.50
N SER A 354 17.62 -6.57 -8.16
CA SER A 354 16.62 -7.28 -7.34
C SER A 354 15.22 -6.66 -7.36
N ASN A 355 15.13 -5.34 -7.61
CA ASN A 355 13.89 -4.56 -7.48
C ASN A 355 13.55 -3.84 -8.79
N THR A 356 13.33 -4.60 -9.87
CA THR A 356 13.13 -4.09 -11.24
C THR A 356 11.96 -3.11 -11.39
N MET A 357 10.90 -3.25 -10.59
CA MET A 357 9.71 -2.38 -10.63
C MET A 357 9.64 -1.33 -9.51
N LEU A 358 10.73 -1.12 -8.77
CA LEU A 358 10.80 -0.06 -7.77
C LEU A 358 11.19 1.26 -8.43
N GLN A 359 10.54 2.38 -8.07
CA GLN A 359 10.78 3.65 -8.75
C GLN A 359 12.21 4.18 -8.47
N PRO A 360 12.92 4.76 -9.45
CA PRO A 360 14.31 5.18 -9.28
C PRO A 360 14.56 6.11 -8.09
N HIS A 361 13.68 7.09 -7.86
CA HIS A 361 13.80 7.99 -6.70
C HIS A 361 13.72 7.27 -5.35
N VAL A 362 12.97 6.16 -5.24
CA VAL A 362 12.89 5.35 -4.02
C VAL A 362 14.20 4.58 -3.82
N ILE A 363 14.78 4.02 -4.88
CA ILE A 363 16.10 3.36 -4.82
C ILE A 363 17.19 4.34 -4.36
N LEU A 364 17.19 5.57 -4.89
CA LEU A 364 18.15 6.60 -4.49
C LEU A 364 17.95 7.07 -3.03
N ALA A 365 16.70 7.17 -2.56
CA ALA A 365 16.41 7.44 -1.15
C ALA A 365 16.95 6.33 -0.23
N ILE A 366 16.73 5.06 -0.61
CA ILE A 366 17.23 3.88 0.11
C ILE A 366 18.76 3.85 0.13
N ALA A 367 19.42 4.16 -1.00
CA ALA A 367 20.88 4.22 -1.08
C ALA A 367 21.48 5.36 -0.22
N LYS A 368 20.81 6.52 -0.16
CA LYS A 368 21.20 7.63 0.73
C LYS A 368 21.09 7.23 2.21
N ALA A 369 19.93 6.71 2.62
CA ALA A 369 19.71 6.22 3.99
C ALA A 369 20.69 5.09 4.37
N TYR A 370 21.07 4.23 3.42
CA TYR A 370 22.08 3.21 3.67
C TYR A 370 23.49 3.79 3.89
N GLY A 371 23.86 4.80 3.09
CA GLY A 371 25.08 5.58 3.29
C GLY A 371 25.13 6.23 4.68
N GLU A 372 24.00 6.76 5.16
CA GLU A 372 23.89 7.35 6.51
C GLU A 372 24.10 6.30 7.62
N VAL A 373 23.53 5.08 7.48
CA VAL A 373 23.79 3.96 8.40
C VAL A 373 25.29 3.65 8.46
N LEU A 374 25.93 3.48 7.30
CA LEU A 374 27.36 3.18 7.18
C LEU A 374 28.24 4.29 7.76
N THR A 375 27.96 5.56 7.43
CA THR A 375 28.65 6.71 8.00
C THR A 375 28.55 6.74 9.53
N SER A 376 27.39 6.38 10.09
CA SER A 376 27.22 6.34 11.54
C SER A 376 27.94 5.16 12.20
N CYS A 377 27.84 3.94 11.65
CA CYS A 377 28.37 2.74 12.30
C CYS A 377 29.86 2.49 12.04
N CYS A 378 30.39 2.84 10.87
CA CYS A 378 31.78 2.52 10.52
C CYS A 378 32.81 3.40 11.26
N GLY A 379 32.37 4.39 12.04
CA GLY A 379 33.19 5.15 12.98
C GLY A 379 33.18 4.61 14.42
N GLU A 380 32.29 3.67 14.76
CA GLU A 380 32.15 3.12 16.11
C GLU A 380 33.13 1.97 16.36
N ALA A 381 33.60 1.81 17.61
CA ALA A 381 34.51 0.72 18.00
C ALA A 381 33.84 -0.66 17.87
N GLU A 382 32.52 -0.73 18.06
CA GLU A 382 31.69 -1.93 17.89
C GLU A 382 30.79 -1.81 16.65
N ALA A 383 31.41 -1.64 15.48
CA ALA A 383 30.68 -1.52 14.22
C ALA A 383 29.66 -2.65 14.00
N GLN A 384 29.95 -3.89 14.42
CA GLN A 384 29.00 -5.01 14.30
C GLN A 384 27.73 -4.80 15.15
N THR A 385 27.85 -4.45 16.43
CA THR A 385 26.71 -4.15 17.31
C THR A 385 25.83 -3.02 16.75
N CYS A 386 26.47 -2.00 16.16
CA CYS A 386 25.77 -0.91 15.49
C CYS A 386 25.02 -1.37 14.22
N PHE A 387 25.63 -2.23 13.40
CA PHE A 387 24.98 -2.82 12.24
C PHE A 387 23.78 -3.69 12.67
N ASP A 388 23.96 -4.60 13.62
CA ASP A 388 22.91 -5.51 14.08
C ASP A 388 21.64 -4.75 14.55
N THR A 389 21.81 -3.52 15.06
CA THR A 389 20.70 -2.65 15.47
C THR A 389 20.20 -1.74 14.34
N LYS A 390 21.06 -0.84 13.82
CA LYS A 390 20.65 0.20 12.85
C LYS A 390 20.36 -0.39 11.47
N LYS A 391 21.12 -1.40 11.04
CA LYS A 391 20.94 -2.04 9.72
C LYS A 391 19.70 -2.91 9.68
N ALA A 392 19.39 -3.66 10.74
CA ALA A 392 18.13 -4.40 10.85
C ALA A 392 16.91 -3.46 10.79
N THR A 393 16.99 -2.31 11.48
CA THR A 393 15.95 -1.26 11.44
C THR A 393 15.78 -0.69 10.03
N PHE A 394 16.89 -0.38 9.34
CA PHE A 394 16.89 0.05 7.94
C PHE A 394 16.29 -1.01 7.00
N GLN A 395 16.70 -2.28 7.12
CA GLN A 395 16.20 -3.38 6.31
C GLN A 395 14.70 -3.60 6.49
N ARG A 396 14.17 -3.49 7.72
CA ARG A 396 12.72 -3.54 7.99
C ARG A 396 11.99 -2.38 7.31
N ALA A 397 12.51 -1.15 7.43
CA ALA A 397 11.91 0.02 6.79
C ALA A 397 11.90 -0.09 5.25
N VAL A 398 12.98 -0.60 4.65
CA VAL A 398 13.08 -0.90 3.22
C VAL A 398 12.08 -1.99 2.81
N GLY A 399 12.05 -3.12 3.53
CA GLY A 399 11.13 -4.23 3.25
C GLY A 399 9.67 -3.80 3.32
N LYS A 400 9.28 -3.03 4.34
CA LYS A 400 7.96 -2.39 4.44
C LYS A 400 7.67 -1.54 3.21
N ARG A 401 8.56 -0.61 2.83
CA ARG A 401 8.31 0.31 1.71
C ARG A 401 8.22 -0.40 0.35
N VAL A 402 9.06 -1.41 0.12
CA VAL A 402 8.99 -2.25 -1.09
C VAL A 402 7.67 -3.03 -1.14
N THR A 403 7.22 -3.54 0.02
CA THR A 403 5.95 -4.28 0.13
C THR A 403 4.74 -3.39 -0.14
N GLU A 404 4.67 -2.18 0.45
CA GLU A 404 3.60 -1.19 0.20
C GLU A 404 3.47 -0.87 -1.31
N LEU A 405 4.60 -0.60 -1.97
CA LEU A 405 4.63 -0.26 -3.40
C LEU A 405 4.27 -1.46 -4.28
N ARG A 406 4.69 -2.68 -3.88
CA ARG A 406 4.28 -3.92 -4.54
C ARG A 406 2.77 -4.17 -4.39
N ALA A 407 2.23 -3.99 -3.19
CA ALA A 407 0.81 -4.18 -2.90
C ALA A 407 -0.06 -3.24 -3.72
N LEU A 408 0.32 -1.96 -3.84
CA LEU A 408 -0.38 -1.00 -4.72
C LEU A 408 -0.48 -1.49 -6.18
N CYS A 409 0.60 -2.10 -6.70
CA CYS A 409 0.58 -2.70 -8.04
C CYS A 409 -0.30 -3.95 -8.15
N ILE A 410 -0.36 -4.79 -7.11
CA ILE A 410 -1.27 -5.95 -7.06
C ILE A 410 -2.72 -5.47 -7.04
N VAL A 411 -3.03 -4.45 -6.23
CA VAL A 411 -4.37 -3.83 -6.15
C VAL A 411 -4.79 -3.24 -7.50
N HIS A 412 -3.91 -2.47 -8.15
CA HIS A 412 -4.15 -1.94 -9.48
C HIS A 412 -4.39 -3.06 -10.52
N LYS A 413 -3.50 -4.05 -10.59
CA LYS A 413 -3.60 -5.19 -11.52
C LYS A 413 -4.90 -5.99 -11.33
N LYS A 414 -5.36 -6.18 -10.09
CA LYS A 414 -6.48 -7.08 -9.76
C LYS A 414 -7.83 -6.38 -9.69
N TYR A 415 -7.88 -5.11 -9.27
CA TYR A 415 -9.14 -4.38 -9.02
C TYR A 415 -9.27 -3.06 -9.79
N GLY A 416 -8.22 -2.63 -10.49
CA GLY A 416 -8.22 -1.44 -11.34
C GLY A 416 -8.25 -0.11 -10.60
N ASP A 417 -8.21 0.97 -11.39
CA ASP A 417 -8.09 2.35 -10.92
C ASP A 417 -9.19 2.78 -9.95
N ARG A 418 -10.42 2.26 -10.07
CA ARG A 418 -11.54 2.59 -9.18
C ARG A 418 -11.21 2.32 -7.71
N VAL A 419 -10.57 1.17 -7.43
CA VAL A 419 -10.20 0.78 -6.07
C VAL A 419 -8.95 1.52 -5.60
N VAL A 420 -7.97 1.75 -6.49
CA VAL A 420 -6.79 2.56 -6.18
C VAL A 420 -7.18 4.00 -5.82
N LYS A 421 -8.09 4.61 -6.61
CA LYS A 421 -8.67 5.93 -6.38
C LYS A 421 -9.35 5.99 -5.01
N ALA A 422 -10.21 5.02 -4.69
CA ALA A 422 -10.87 4.98 -3.39
C ALA A 422 -9.87 4.83 -2.22
N LYS A 423 -8.89 3.91 -2.33
CA LYS A 423 -7.84 3.70 -1.31
C LYS A 423 -7.04 4.98 -1.05
N LYS A 424 -6.60 5.67 -2.11
CA LYS A 424 -5.82 6.91 -2.01
C LYS A 424 -6.66 8.12 -1.59
N LEU A 425 -7.93 8.20 -1.99
CA LEU A 425 -8.87 9.21 -1.52
C LEU A 425 -9.05 9.13 0.00
N ILE A 426 -9.25 7.92 0.55
CA ILE A 426 -9.32 7.72 2.00
C ILE A 426 -8.02 8.18 2.65
N GLN A 427 -6.89 7.63 2.20
CA GLN A 427 -5.58 7.89 2.79
C GLN A 427 -5.26 9.39 2.92
N TYR A 428 -5.52 10.18 1.86
CA TYR A 428 -5.19 11.61 1.87
C TYR A 428 -6.27 12.48 2.49
N SER A 429 -7.55 12.10 2.45
CA SER A 429 -8.61 12.83 3.15
C SER A 429 -8.49 12.69 4.67
N GLN A 430 -8.09 11.50 5.17
CA GLN A 430 -7.73 11.30 6.58
C GLN A 430 -6.51 12.14 6.99
N LYS A 431 -5.51 12.28 6.11
CA LYS A 431 -4.28 13.03 6.39
C LYS A 431 -4.47 14.55 6.31
N MET A 432 -5.30 15.03 5.40
CA MET A 432 -5.51 16.46 5.10
C MET A 432 -7.02 16.81 5.10
N PRO A 433 -7.72 16.67 6.25
CA PRO A 433 -9.17 16.87 6.33
C PRO A 433 -9.60 18.32 6.05
N GLN A 434 -8.65 19.26 5.99
CA GLN A 434 -8.87 20.67 5.62
C GLN A 434 -9.02 20.91 4.11
N ALA A 435 -8.68 19.92 3.27
CA ALA A 435 -8.83 20.02 1.81
C ALA A 435 -10.22 19.59 1.38
N SER A 436 -10.79 20.30 0.40
CA SER A 436 -12.10 19.99 -0.18
C SER A 436 -12.08 18.71 -1.02
N PHE A 437 -13.25 18.12 -1.24
CA PHE A 437 -13.42 16.95 -2.12
C PHE A 437 -12.87 17.17 -3.55
N GLN A 438 -12.96 18.40 -4.08
CA GLN A 438 -12.46 18.74 -5.42
C GLN A 438 -10.92 18.79 -5.46
N GLU A 439 -10.29 19.43 -4.46
CA GLU A 439 -8.83 19.47 -4.31
C GLU A 439 -8.26 18.04 -4.12
N MET A 440 -8.89 17.25 -3.23
CA MET A 440 -8.52 15.85 -3.02
C MET A 440 -8.73 14.99 -4.26
N GLY A 441 -9.85 15.13 -4.97
CA GLY A 441 -10.13 14.39 -6.19
C GLY A 441 -9.10 14.63 -7.29
N GLY A 442 -8.80 15.91 -7.57
CA GLY A 442 -7.80 16.29 -8.59
C GLY A 442 -6.39 15.81 -8.28
N MET A 443 -5.99 15.83 -7.01
CA MET A 443 -4.71 15.25 -6.57
C MET A 443 -4.70 13.72 -6.70
N VAL A 444 -5.75 13.04 -6.25
CA VAL A 444 -5.84 11.57 -6.28
C VAL A 444 -5.87 11.04 -7.71
N ASP A 445 -6.54 11.72 -8.64
CA ASP A 445 -6.55 11.31 -10.05
C ASP A 445 -5.15 11.35 -10.67
N LYS A 446 -4.32 12.34 -10.32
CA LYS A 446 -2.90 12.36 -10.71
C LYS A 446 -2.09 11.25 -10.04
N ILE A 447 -2.37 10.92 -8.78
CA ILE A 447 -1.71 9.80 -8.10
C ILE A 447 -2.03 8.48 -8.80
N VAL A 448 -3.30 8.24 -9.15
CA VAL A 448 -3.75 7.05 -9.89
C VAL A 448 -3.06 6.97 -11.26
N ALA A 449 -2.95 8.09 -11.99
CA ALA A 449 -2.24 8.14 -13.27
C ALA A 449 -0.76 7.71 -13.19
N THR A 450 -0.09 7.85 -12.04
CA THR A 450 1.28 7.31 -11.86
C THR A 450 1.33 5.79 -11.72
N VAL A 451 0.25 5.14 -11.27
CA VAL A 451 0.31 3.73 -10.84
C VAL A 451 0.54 2.78 -12.02
N ALA A 452 -0.25 2.90 -13.09
CA ALA A 452 -0.10 2.07 -14.28
C ALA A 452 1.33 2.08 -14.89
N PRO A 453 1.97 3.23 -15.20
CA PRO A 453 3.33 3.24 -15.73
C PRO A 453 4.38 2.75 -14.72
N CYS A 454 4.26 3.11 -13.44
CA CYS A 454 5.21 2.62 -12.42
C CYS A 454 5.12 1.08 -12.25
N CYS A 455 3.92 0.50 -12.33
CA CYS A 455 3.71 -0.93 -12.11
C CYS A 455 3.99 -1.81 -13.34
N SER A 456 3.87 -1.26 -14.56
CA SER A 456 4.28 -1.92 -15.81
C SER A 456 5.79 -1.88 -16.05
N GLY A 457 6.50 -0.97 -15.38
CA GLY A 457 7.95 -0.81 -15.50
C GLY A 457 8.40 0.34 -16.39
N ASP A 458 7.46 1.10 -16.96
CA ASP A 458 7.69 2.36 -17.67
C ASP A 458 8.09 3.45 -16.68
N MET A 459 9.36 3.39 -16.29
CA MET A 459 9.93 4.32 -15.32
C MET A 459 10.10 5.74 -15.87
N VAL A 460 10.09 5.93 -17.20
CA VAL A 460 10.18 7.27 -17.80
C VAL A 460 8.84 7.99 -17.61
N THR A 461 7.73 7.39 -18.03
CA THR A 461 6.39 7.94 -17.82
C THR A 461 6.05 8.04 -16.33
N CYS A 462 6.34 6.99 -15.54
CA CYS A 462 6.17 6.98 -14.09
C CYS A 462 6.83 8.18 -13.41
N MET A 463 8.11 8.46 -13.74
CA MET A 463 8.83 9.58 -13.13
C MET A 463 8.35 10.94 -13.65
N LYS A 464 7.92 11.05 -14.90
CA LYS A 464 7.33 12.26 -15.49
C LYS A 464 6.01 12.63 -14.82
N GLU A 465 5.05 11.71 -14.77
CA GLU A 465 3.75 11.94 -14.14
C GLU A 465 3.90 12.24 -12.63
N ARG A 466 4.81 11.55 -11.95
CA ARG A 466 5.11 11.79 -10.53
C ARG A 466 5.81 13.14 -10.30
N LYS A 467 6.60 13.66 -11.24
CA LYS A 467 7.14 15.03 -11.18
C LYS A 467 6.00 16.05 -11.31
N ALA A 468 5.15 15.91 -12.34
CA ALA A 468 4.01 16.79 -12.56
C ALA A 468 3.06 16.85 -11.35
N LEU A 469 2.73 15.69 -10.76
CA LEU A 469 1.98 15.58 -9.49
C LEU A 469 2.61 16.40 -8.37
N VAL A 470 3.92 16.23 -8.12
CA VAL A 470 4.61 16.90 -7.01
C VAL A 470 4.76 18.39 -7.24
N ASP A 471 5.10 18.80 -8.47
CA ASP A 471 5.30 20.20 -8.81
C ASP A 471 3.97 20.97 -8.72
N GLU A 472 2.82 20.36 -9.08
CA GLU A 472 1.49 20.96 -8.88
C GLU A 472 1.07 21.02 -7.41
N VAL A 473 1.12 19.89 -6.69
CA VAL A 473 0.70 19.81 -5.28
C VAL A 473 1.52 20.75 -4.39
N CYS A 474 2.81 20.91 -4.67
CA CYS A 474 3.68 21.85 -3.94
C CYS A 474 3.66 23.29 -4.48
N ALA A 475 2.96 23.57 -5.58
CA ALA A 475 2.69 24.93 -6.06
C ALA A 475 1.37 25.52 -5.52
N ASP A 476 0.41 24.67 -5.09
CA ASP A 476 -0.88 25.13 -4.58
C ASP A 476 -0.80 25.75 -3.19
N LYS A 477 -0.61 27.08 -3.16
CA LYS A 477 -0.59 27.88 -1.93
C LYS A 477 -1.92 27.85 -1.16
N SER A 478 -3.06 27.57 -1.79
CA SER A 478 -4.35 27.46 -1.11
C SER A 478 -4.34 26.25 -0.17
N VAL A 479 -3.98 25.08 -0.69
CA VAL A 479 -3.94 23.83 0.09
C VAL A 479 -2.80 23.89 1.11
N LEU A 480 -1.59 24.31 0.71
CA LEU A 480 -0.42 24.37 1.60
C LEU A 480 -0.55 25.37 2.77
N SER A 481 -1.48 26.32 2.70
CA SER A 481 -1.77 27.24 3.81
C SER A 481 -2.64 26.60 4.91
N ARG A 482 -3.37 25.53 4.59
CA ARG A 482 -4.28 24.80 5.49
C ARG A 482 -3.75 23.43 5.90
N ALA A 483 -3.02 22.74 5.02
CA ALA A 483 -2.42 21.43 5.27
C ALA A 483 -0.99 21.59 5.79
N ALA A 484 -0.84 21.65 7.11
CA ALA A 484 0.44 21.92 7.78
C ALA A 484 1.47 20.81 7.52
N GLY A 485 1.05 19.54 7.59
CA GLY A 485 1.90 18.40 7.27
C GLY A 485 2.43 18.45 5.83
N LEU A 486 1.56 18.75 4.85
CA LEU A 486 1.94 18.82 3.44
C LEU A 486 2.90 20.00 3.19
N SER A 487 2.63 21.14 3.83
CA SER A 487 3.49 22.33 3.83
C SER A 487 4.88 22.09 4.42
N ALA A 488 5.01 21.18 5.39
CA ALA A 488 6.31 20.71 5.86
C ALA A 488 6.98 19.82 4.79
N CYS A 489 6.29 18.80 4.28
CA CYS A 489 6.85 17.87 3.30
C CYS A 489 7.26 18.54 1.98
N CYS A 490 6.54 19.54 1.49
CA CYS A 490 6.94 20.27 0.28
C CYS A 490 8.26 21.05 0.41
N LYS A 491 8.75 21.29 1.63
CA LYS A 491 10.08 21.89 1.90
C LYS A 491 11.22 20.86 1.89
N GLU A 492 10.90 19.57 1.96
CA GLU A 492 11.89 18.50 1.87
C GLU A 492 12.55 18.44 0.49
N ASP A 493 13.74 17.84 0.45
CA ASP A 493 14.42 17.55 -0.81
C ASP A 493 13.59 16.60 -1.70
N ALA A 494 13.83 16.63 -3.01
CA ALA A 494 13.02 15.88 -3.99
C ALA A 494 13.07 14.35 -3.80
N VAL A 495 14.10 13.83 -3.12
CA VAL A 495 14.29 12.41 -2.83
C VAL A 495 13.44 12.00 -1.61
N HIS A 496 13.41 12.83 -0.56
CA HIS A 496 12.69 12.54 0.68
C HIS A 496 11.21 12.95 0.70
N ARG A 497 10.82 13.96 -0.08
CA ARG A 497 9.45 14.52 -0.11
C ARG A 497 8.34 13.47 -0.23
N GLY A 498 8.53 12.46 -1.07
CA GLY A 498 7.55 11.37 -1.25
C GLY A 498 7.36 10.53 0.01
N SER A 499 8.47 10.16 0.67
CA SER A 499 8.43 9.43 1.94
C SER A 499 7.84 10.27 3.08
N CYS A 500 8.09 11.57 3.10
CA CYS A 500 7.47 12.48 4.06
C CYS A 500 5.93 12.50 3.93
N VAL A 501 5.39 12.67 2.71
CA VAL A 501 3.93 12.67 2.47
C VAL A 501 3.28 11.35 2.89
N GLU A 502 3.95 10.22 2.65
CA GLU A 502 3.46 8.89 3.05
C GLU A 502 3.55 8.68 4.58
N ALA A 503 4.56 9.23 5.26
CA ALA A 503 4.72 9.19 6.71
C ALA A 503 3.92 10.26 7.49
N MET A 504 3.36 11.25 6.79
CA MET A 504 2.62 12.38 7.37
C MET A 504 1.48 11.92 8.29
N LYS A 505 1.42 12.44 9.52
CA LYS A 505 0.30 12.23 10.44
C LYS A 505 -0.92 13.07 10.04
N PRO A 506 -2.15 12.72 10.46
CA PRO A 506 -3.32 13.55 10.25
C PRO A 506 -3.17 14.98 10.77
N ASP A 507 -3.44 15.98 9.93
CA ASP A 507 -3.66 17.36 10.35
C ASP A 507 -4.98 17.46 11.15
N SER A 508 -5.17 18.55 11.90
CA SER A 508 -6.39 18.78 12.68
C SER A 508 -7.64 18.88 11.80
N LYS A 509 -8.76 18.29 12.25
CA LYS A 509 -10.08 18.40 11.60
C LYS A 509 -10.52 19.88 11.45
N PRO A 510 -11.31 20.23 10.42
CA PRO A 510 -11.93 21.55 10.31
C PRO A 510 -12.84 21.90 11.50
N ASP A 511 -12.84 23.17 11.90
CA ASP A 511 -13.75 23.68 12.93
C ASP A 511 -15.21 23.52 12.48
N GLY A 512 -16.07 23.03 13.39
CA GLY A 512 -17.49 22.82 13.12
C GLY A 512 -17.83 21.59 12.27
N LEU A 513 -16.85 20.76 11.89
CA LEU A 513 -17.12 19.46 11.28
C LEU A 513 -17.81 18.53 12.30
N SER A 514 -19.01 18.05 11.97
CA SER A 514 -19.72 17.03 12.78
C SER A 514 -18.84 15.81 13.03
N GLU A 515 -18.82 15.33 14.27
CA GLU A 515 -18.11 14.12 14.68
C GLU A 515 -18.59 12.89 13.89
N HIS A 516 -19.91 12.75 13.73
CA HIS A 516 -20.54 11.67 12.97
C HIS A 516 -20.89 12.11 11.54
N TYR A 517 -20.87 11.17 10.59
CA TYR A 517 -21.41 11.35 9.25
C TYR A 517 -22.81 10.74 9.12
N ASP A 518 -23.84 11.57 9.14
CA ASP A 518 -25.22 11.10 8.94
C ASP A 518 -25.53 10.90 7.45
N VAL A 519 -25.33 9.66 6.98
CA VAL A 519 -25.74 9.22 5.63
C VAL A 519 -27.25 9.37 5.41
N HIS A 520 -28.06 9.35 6.48
CA HIS A 520 -29.51 9.38 6.40
C HIS A 520 -30.09 10.79 6.22
N ALA A 521 -29.36 11.83 6.61
CA ALA A 521 -29.77 13.23 6.42
C ALA A 521 -29.90 13.62 4.94
N ASP A 522 -28.96 13.16 4.10
CA ASP A 522 -28.79 13.63 2.72
C ASP A 522 -29.26 12.64 1.63
N ILE A 523 -29.94 11.53 1.98
CA ILE A 523 -30.23 10.42 1.04
C ILE A 523 -30.82 10.89 -0.29
N ALA A 524 -31.75 11.84 -0.29
CA ALA A 524 -32.39 12.33 -1.52
C ALA A 524 -31.36 12.99 -2.47
N ALA A 525 -30.43 13.79 -1.94
CA ALA A 525 -29.36 14.41 -2.71
C ALA A 525 -28.29 13.39 -3.14
N VAL A 526 -28.00 12.41 -2.28
CA VAL A 526 -27.10 11.29 -2.60
C VAL A 526 -27.68 10.47 -3.75
N CYS A 527 -28.95 10.03 -3.69
CA CYS A 527 -29.61 9.30 -4.76
C CYS A 527 -29.71 10.09 -6.07
N GLN A 528 -30.00 11.40 -6.01
CA GLN A 528 -30.01 12.26 -7.20
C GLN A 528 -28.63 12.36 -7.87
N THR A 529 -27.55 12.30 -7.08
CA THR A 529 -26.18 12.28 -7.59
C THR A 529 -25.81 10.89 -8.09
N PHE A 530 -26.14 9.85 -7.33
CA PHE A 530 -25.79 8.45 -7.61
C PHE A 530 -26.41 7.95 -8.91
N THR A 531 -27.69 8.26 -9.17
CA THR A 531 -28.38 7.91 -10.43
C THR A 531 -27.78 8.57 -11.69
N LYS A 532 -27.01 9.67 -11.53
CA LYS A 532 -26.34 10.37 -12.64
C LYS A 532 -24.86 10.01 -12.77
N THR A 533 -24.17 9.96 -11.64
CA THR A 533 -22.71 9.79 -11.52
C THR A 533 -22.37 8.96 -10.27
N PRO A 534 -22.56 7.62 -10.32
CA PRO A 534 -22.36 6.74 -9.16
C PRO A 534 -20.99 6.93 -8.48
N ASP A 535 -19.91 6.99 -9.26
CA ASP A 535 -18.54 7.14 -8.74
C ASP A 535 -18.28 8.48 -8.06
N VAL A 536 -18.98 9.55 -8.45
CA VAL A 536 -18.87 10.86 -7.79
C VAL A 536 -19.63 10.85 -6.46
N ALA A 537 -20.82 10.24 -6.43
CA ALA A 537 -21.58 10.06 -5.20
C ALA A 537 -20.83 9.18 -4.18
N MET A 538 -20.31 8.03 -4.63
CA MET A 538 -19.50 7.14 -3.78
C MET A 538 -18.17 7.76 -3.37
N GLY A 539 -17.50 8.49 -4.27
CA GLY A 539 -16.29 9.24 -3.94
C GLY A 539 -16.55 10.30 -2.85
N LYS A 540 -17.67 11.04 -2.94
CA LYS A 540 -18.03 12.01 -1.92
C LYS A 540 -18.37 11.33 -0.59
N LEU A 541 -19.16 10.25 -0.60
CA LEU A 541 -19.47 9.45 0.60
C LEU A 541 -18.19 9.00 1.32
N VAL A 542 -17.24 8.42 0.56
CA VAL A 542 -15.95 7.96 1.07
C VAL A 542 -15.12 9.12 1.62
N TYR A 543 -15.07 10.27 0.94
CA TYR A 543 -14.39 11.47 1.41
C TYR A 543 -14.96 11.98 2.75
N GLU A 544 -16.28 12.14 2.86
CA GLU A 544 -16.94 12.65 4.07
C GLU A 544 -16.69 11.76 5.30
N ILE A 545 -16.73 10.43 5.13
CA ILE A 545 -16.35 9.49 6.19
C ILE A 545 -14.86 9.63 6.52
N SER A 546 -14.00 9.71 5.52
CA SER A 546 -12.55 9.74 5.71
C SER A 546 -12.05 10.97 6.46
N VAL A 547 -12.61 12.16 6.22
CA VAL A 547 -12.22 13.39 6.96
C VAL A 547 -12.67 13.36 8.43
N ARG A 548 -13.66 12.53 8.77
CA ARG A 548 -14.15 12.35 10.15
C ARG A 548 -13.47 11.21 10.89
N HIS A 549 -12.96 10.21 10.20
CA HIS A 549 -12.40 8.99 10.82
C HIS A 549 -10.93 8.72 10.46
N PRO A 550 -9.97 9.58 10.86
CA PRO A 550 -8.53 9.32 10.70
C PRO A 550 -8.02 8.11 11.53
N GLU A 551 -8.77 7.69 12.54
CA GLU A 551 -8.54 6.47 13.33
C GLU A 551 -9.02 5.17 12.65
N SER A 552 -9.77 5.27 11.54
CA SER A 552 -10.25 4.11 10.79
C SER A 552 -9.23 3.60 9.79
N SER A 553 -9.29 2.30 9.47
CA SER A 553 -8.62 1.75 8.30
C SER A 553 -9.37 2.07 7.00
N GLN A 554 -8.66 1.97 5.87
CA GLN A 554 -9.25 2.12 4.54
C GLN A 554 -10.19 0.96 4.25
N GLN A 555 -9.85 -0.26 4.69
CA GLN A 555 -10.73 -1.42 4.49
C GLN A 555 -12.08 -1.29 5.20
N VAL A 556 -12.14 -0.77 6.44
CA VAL A 556 -13.41 -0.58 7.16
C VAL A 556 -14.32 0.43 6.43
N ILE A 557 -13.75 1.57 6.00
CA ILE A 557 -14.47 2.57 5.20
C ILE A 557 -14.94 1.97 3.87
N LEU A 558 -14.12 1.17 3.19
CA LEU A 558 -14.47 0.51 1.93
C LEU A 558 -15.50 -0.62 2.10
N ARG A 559 -15.59 -1.28 3.27
CA ARG A 559 -16.66 -2.23 3.59
C ARG A 559 -17.99 -1.50 3.73
N PHE A 560 -18.03 -0.43 4.54
CA PHE A 560 -19.22 0.40 4.69
C PHE A 560 -19.66 1.05 3.37
N ALA A 561 -18.72 1.60 2.59
CA ALA A 561 -19.02 2.19 1.29
C ALA A 561 -19.62 1.16 0.31
N LYS A 562 -19.22 -0.11 0.38
CA LYS A 562 -19.81 -1.19 -0.42
C LYS A 562 -21.24 -1.53 0.03
N GLU A 563 -21.51 -1.54 1.34
CA GLU A 563 -22.88 -1.69 1.88
C GLU A 563 -23.78 -0.53 1.42
N ALA A 564 -23.27 0.71 1.48
CA ALA A 564 -23.96 1.90 0.97
C ALA A 564 -24.20 1.84 -0.55
N GLU A 565 -23.20 1.46 -1.35
CA GLU A 565 -23.34 1.28 -2.81
C GLU A 565 -24.46 0.28 -3.14
N GLN A 566 -24.53 -0.84 -2.40
CA GLN A 566 -25.59 -1.84 -2.57
C GLN A 566 -26.98 -1.31 -2.18
N ALA A 567 -27.09 -0.57 -1.08
CA ALA A 567 -28.35 0.07 -0.67
C ALA A 567 -28.82 1.10 -1.71
N LEU A 568 -27.91 1.94 -2.22
CA LEU A 568 -28.23 2.96 -3.23
C LEU A 568 -28.66 2.31 -4.55
N LEU A 569 -27.96 1.26 -5.03
CA LEU A 569 -28.36 0.48 -6.21
C LEU A 569 -29.74 -0.18 -6.08
N GLN A 570 -30.14 -0.59 -4.87
CA GLN A 570 -31.43 -1.26 -4.64
C GLN A 570 -32.60 -0.30 -4.43
N CYS A 571 -32.32 0.98 -4.16
CA CYS A 571 -33.33 1.91 -3.64
C CYS A 571 -33.46 3.23 -4.40
N CYS A 572 -32.40 3.78 -5.00
CA CYS A 572 -32.45 5.15 -5.53
C CYS A 572 -33.39 5.37 -6.72
N ASP A 573 -33.76 4.30 -7.44
CA ASP A 573 -34.74 4.37 -8.55
C ASP A 573 -36.20 4.29 -8.08
N LYS A 574 -36.45 4.20 -6.75
CA LYS A 574 -37.80 4.10 -6.17
C LYS A 574 -38.35 5.45 -5.73
N GLU A 575 -39.67 5.59 -5.76
CA GLU A 575 -40.37 6.77 -5.23
C GLU A 575 -40.09 6.96 -3.73
N ASP A 576 -39.96 5.87 -2.97
CA ASP A 576 -39.68 5.83 -1.53
C ASP A 576 -38.19 5.65 -1.19
N HIS A 577 -37.28 5.98 -2.11
CA HIS A 577 -35.83 5.75 -1.99
C HIS A 577 -35.24 6.13 -0.63
N ALA A 578 -35.68 7.24 -0.03
CA ALA A 578 -35.20 7.68 1.28
C ALA A 578 -35.48 6.67 2.40
N GLU A 579 -36.66 6.05 2.44
CA GLU A 579 -37.01 5.04 3.45
C GLU A 579 -36.42 3.68 3.11
N CYS A 580 -36.35 3.34 1.82
CA CYS A 580 -35.69 2.13 1.35
C CYS A 580 -34.20 2.11 1.74
N VAL A 581 -33.45 3.20 1.52
CA VAL A 581 -32.03 3.30 1.89
C VAL A 581 -31.84 3.25 3.41
N ARG A 582 -32.68 3.96 4.19
CA ARG A 582 -32.65 3.85 5.67
C ARG A 582 -32.84 2.40 6.12
N THR A 583 -33.82 1.71 5.56
CA THR A 583 -34.11 0.31 5.89
C THR A 583 -32.96 -0.61 5.50
N ALA A 584 -32.37 -0.42 4.31
CA ALA A 584 -31.24 -1.20 3.82
C ALA A 584 -29.95 -1.00 4.64
N LEU A 585 -29.77 0.19 5.23
CA LEU A 585 -28.61 0.54 6.08
C LEU A 585 -28.91 0.50 7.58
N ALA A 586 -30.09 0.04 8.03
CA ALA A 586 -30.49 0.08 9.43
C ALA A 586 -29.59 -0.73 10.39
N GLY A 587 -28.79 -1.67 9.87
CA GLY A 587 -27.77 -2.43 10.61
C GLY A 587 -26.32 -1.96 10.35
N SER A 588 -26.13 -0.93 9.54
CA SER A 588 -24.83 -0.46 9.06
C SER A 588 -24.45 0.86 9.75
N ASP A 589 -23.70 0.73 10.84
CA ASP A 589 -23.14 1.84 11.62
C ASP A 589 -21.61 1.85 11.43
N ILE A 590 -21.05 2.96 10.93
CA ILE A 590 -19.61 3.10 10.67
C ILE A 590 -18.80 3.24 11.95
N ASP A 591 -19.26 4.06 12.90
CA ASP A 591 -18.62 4.27 14.21
C ASP A 591 -18.53 2.96 15.00
N LYS A 592 -19.61 2.18 14.97
CA LYS A 592 -19.63 0.84 15.56
C LYS A 592 -18.67 -0.11 14.85
N LYS A 593 -18.66 -0.17 13.51
CA LYS A 593 -17.72 -1.03 12.75
C LYS A 593 -16.26 -0.68 13.05
N ILE A 594 -15.93 0.61 13.17
CA ILE A 594 -14.59 1.09 13.57
C ILE A 594 -14.27 0.61 15.00
N THR A 595 -15.22 0.76 15.93
CA THR A 595 -15.05 0.34 17.32
C THR A 595 -14.84 -1.18 17.45
N ASP A 596 -15.69 -1.99 16.82
CA ASP A 596 -15.64 -3.45 16.86
C ASP A 596 -14.31 -4.00 16.31
N GLU A 597 -13.82 -3.46 15.18
CA GLU A 597 -12.53 -3.85 14.58
C GLU A 597 -11.32 -3.33 15.37
N THR A 598 -11.41 -2.12 15.93
CA THR A 598 -10.38 -1.59 16.84
C THR A 598 -10.23 -2.48 18.08
N ASP A 599 -11.34 -2.92 18.66
CA ASP A 599 -11.32 -3.78 19.84
C ASP A 599 -10.93 -5.23 19.53
N TYR A 600 -11.17 -5.73 18.31
CA TYR A 600 -10.54 -6.95 17.80
C TYR A 600 -9.02 -6.82 17.84
N TYR A 601 -8.46 -5.75 17.28
CA TYR A 601 -7.01 -5.55 17.23
C TYR A 601 -6.36 -5.32 18.60
N LYS A 602 -7.01 -4.57 19.50
CA LYS A 602 -6.56 -4.45 20.91
C LYS A 602 -6.45 -5.82 21.60
N LYS A 603 -7.43 -6.71 21.39
CA LYS A 603 -7.40 -8.08 21.94
C LYS A 603 -6.26 -8.90 21.33
N MET A 604 -6.02 -8.80 20.02
CA MET A 604 -4.88 -9.45 19.37
C MET A 604 -3.54 -8.96 19.92
N CYS A 605 -3.36 -7.65 20.12
CA CYS A 605 -2.15 -7.09 20.73
C CYS A 605 -1.97 -7.51 22.20
N ALA A 606 -3.05 -7.62 22.97
CA ALA A 606 -2.98 -8.14 24.34
C ALA A 606 -2.55 -9.62 24.39
N VAL A 607 -2.88 -10.41 23.38
CA VAL A 607 -2.39 -11.80 23.23
C VAL A 607 -0.93 -11.83 22.80
N GLU A 608 -0.53 -11.03 21.82
CA GLU A 608 0.87 -10.96 21.35
C GLU A 608 1.81 -10.51 22.48
N THR A 609 1.52 -9.38 23.12
CA THR A 609 2.34 -8.82 24.21
C THR A 609 2.31 -9.68 25.50
N GLY A 610 1.26 -10.47 25.69
CA GLY A 610 1.16 -11.44 26.79
C GLY A 610 1.89 -12.76 26.53
N MET A 611 2.31 -13.02 25.29
CA MET A 611 3.10 -14.18 24.90
C MET A 611 4.58 -13.81 24.75
N ASN A 612 5.47 -14.81 24.73
CA ASN A 612 6.78 -14.58 24.14
C ASN A 612 6.63 -14.57 22.61
N ASN A 613 7.42 -13.72 21.94
CA ASN A 613 7.39 -13.50 20.48
C ASN A 613 7.32 -14.84 19.68
N ASN A 614 8.19 -15.78 20.04
CA ASN A 614 8.28 -17.12 19.42
C ASN A 614 7.02 -17.98 19.63
N ALA A 615 6.25 -17.77 20.69
CA ALA A 615 4.99 -18.46 20.95
C ALA A 615 3.84 -17.84 20.15
N PHE A 616 3.82 -16.51 19.99
CA PHE A 616 2.83 -15.87 19.13
C PHE A 616 2.99 -16.31 17.66
N GLU A 617 4.21 -16.34 17.13
CA GLU A 617 4.48 -16.82 15.77
C GLU A 617 4.07 -18.30 15.58
N LYS A 618 4.35 -19.15 16.58
CA LYS A 618 3.88 -20.55 16.58
C LYS A 618 2.35 -20.65 16.59
N SER A 619 1.65 -19.75 17.27
CA SER A 619 0.18 -19.71 17.26
C SER A 619 -0.39 -19.35 15.87
N MET A 620 0.29 -18.47 15.12
CA MET A 620 -0.07 -18.16 13.73
C MET A 620 0.14 -19.38 12.82
N MET A 621 1.25 -20.10 12.97
CA MET A 621 1.49 -21.37 12.26
C MET A 621 0.39 -22.40 12.53
N VAL A 622 -0.02 -22.58 13.80
CA VAL A 622 -1.16 -23.43 14.14
C VAL A 622 -2.44 -22.95 13.43
N HIS A 623 -2.81 -21.68 13.56
CA HIS A 623 -4.03 -21.13 12.97
C HIS A 623 -4.11 -21.34 11.45
N TYR A 624 -3.07 -20.95 10.70
CA TYR A 624 -3.07 -21.11 9.25
C TYR A 624 -3.03 -22.59 8.83
N THR A 625 -2.30 -23.45 9.56
CA THR A 625 -2.33 -24.91 9.30
C THR A 625 -3.73 -25.50 9.49
N ARG A 626 -4.53 -25.03 10.46
CA ARG A 626 -5.91 -25.51 10.66
C ARG A 626 -6.80 -25.23 9.44
N ILE A 627 -6.69 -24.04 8.83
CA ILE A 627 -7.61 -23.59 7.76
C ILE A 627 -7.15 -23.93 6.33
N MET A 628 -5.85 -24.16 6.13
CA MET A 628 -5.26 -24.52 4.82
C MET A 628 -4.17 -25.61 4.93
N PRO A 629 -4.48 -26.81 5.48
CA PRO A 629 -3.50 -27.89 5.67
C PRO A 629 -2.97 -28.51 4.36
N GLN A 630 -3.50 -28.12 3.21
CA GLN A 630 -2.98 -28.50 1.90
C GLN A 630 -1.67 -27.77 1.55
N ALA A 631 -1.43 -26.59 2.13
CA ALA A 631 -0.24 -25.78 1.88
C ALA A 631 1.04 -26.46 2.41
N SER A 632 2.18 -26.15 1.81
CA SER A 632 3.48 -26.62 2.25
C SER A 632 3.92 -25.93 3.55
N PHE A 633 4.89 -26.52 4.24
CA PHE A 633 5.50 -25.91 5.42
C PHE A 633 6.06 -24.52 5.13
N ASP A 634 6.79 -24.34 4.02
CA ASP A 634 7.42 -23.08 3.68
C ASP A 634 6.38 -21.98 3.36
N GLN A 635 5.29 -22.34 2.67
CA GLN A 635 4.17 -21.45 2.42
C GLN A 635 3.53 -20.96 3.73
N LEU A 636 3.22 -21.89 4.64
CA LEU A 636 2.62 -21.56 5.93
C LEU A 636 3.58 -20.81 6.85
N HIS A 637 4.88 -21.10 6.80
CA HIS A 637 5.89 -20.38 7.56
C HIS A 637 5.96 -18.92 7.10
N ILE A 638 6.04 -18.68 5.79
CA ILE A 638 6.10 -17.32 5.23
C ILE A 638 4.83 -16.52 5.57
N VAL A 639 3.64 -17.15 5.49
CA VAL A 639 2.38 -16.49 5.87
C VAL A 639 2.36 -16.17 7.37
N SER A 640 2.77 -17.11 8.21
CA SER A 640 2.76 -16.94 9.67
C SER A 640 3.74 -15.88 10.14
N GLU A 641 4.94 -15.85 9.56
CA GLU A 641 5.99 -14.86 9.82
C GLU A 641 5.55 -13.46 9.37
N ARG A 642 5.02 -13.31 8.15
CA ARG A 642 4.46 -12.03 7.65
C ARG A 642 3.36 -11.48 8.57
N VAL A 643 2.44 -12.34 9.02
CA VAL A 643 1.32 -11.93 9.89
C VAL A 643 1.80 -11.59 11.30
N HIS A 644 2.74 -12.37 11.83
CA HIS A 644 3.44 -12.10 13.08
C HIS A 644 4.13 -10.72 13.05
N ASP A 645 4.98 -10.46 12.06
CA ASP A 645 5.77 -9.24 11.97
C ASP A 645 4.90 -8.00 11.85
N VAL A 646 3.83 -8.07 11.06
CA VAL A 646 2.85 -6.99 10.92
C VAL A 646 2.18 -6.67 12.26
N LEU A 647 1.75 -7.70 13.00
CA LEU A 647 1.11 -7.51 14.30
C LEU A 647 2.10 -7.03 15.36
N HIS A 648 3.29 -7.62 15.45
CA HIS A 648 4.35 -7.20 16.37
C HIS A 648 4.72 -5.72 16.17
N ASP A 649 5.05 -5.32 14.93
CA ASP A 649 5.37 -3.93 14.62
C ASP A 649 4.22 -2.98 15.00
N CYS A 650 2.98 -3.30 14.61
CA CYS A 650 1.84 -2.40 14.87
C CYS A 650 1.46 -2.33 16.36
N CYS A 651 1.48 -3.45 17.09
CA CYS A 651 1.17 -3.50 18.52
C CYS A 651 2.23 -2.79 19.38
N LYS A 652 3.48 -2.76 18.90
CA LYS A 652 4.61 -2.13 19.58
C LYS A 652 4.80 -0.66 19.26
N ASP A 653 4.73 -0.30 17.98
CA ASP A 653 5.10 1.04 17.50
C ASP A 653 3.92 2.04 17.51
N GLU A 654 2.66 1.56 17.51
CA GLU A 654 1.45 2.40 17.40
C GLU A 654 0.48 2.23 18.61
N PRO A 655 0.74 2.88 19.76
CA PRO A 655 -0.15 2.81 20.91
C PRO A 655 -1.49 3.54 20.68
N GLY A 656 -2.59 2.89 21.06
CA GLY A 656 -3.92 3.52 21.13
C GLY A 656 -4.73 3.44 19.83
N HIS A 657 -5.09 4.58 19.25
CA HIS A 657 -6.10 4.67 18.17
C HIS A 657 -5.58 4.32 16.77
N PHE A 658 -4.26 4.28 16.53
CA PHE A 658 -3.69 4.00 15.21
C PHE A 658 -3.44 2.50 14.94
N ILE A 659 -3.76 1.62 15.89
CA ILE A 659 -3.60 0.17 15.72
C ILE A 659 -4.44 -0.39 14.55
N LEU A 660 -5.69 0.07 14.41
CA LEU A 660 -6.60 -0.37 13.34
C LEU A 660 -6.05 -0.04 11.93
N PRO A 661 -5.71 1.22 11.58
CA PRO A 661 -5.15 1.53 10.27
C PRO A 661 -3.76 0.93 10.04
N CYS A 662 -2.95 0.74 11.09
CA CYS A 662 -1.66 0.05 10.94
C CYS A 662 -1.85 -1.43 10.58
N ALA A 663 -2.62 -2.16 11.38
CA ALA A 663 -2.71 -3.62 11.27
C ALA A 663 -3.62 -4.06 10.11
N GLU A 664 -4.75 -3.41 9.87
CA GLU A 664 -5.68 -3.78 8.80
C GLU A 664 -5.06 -3.63 7.41
N GLU A 665 -4.40 -2.50 7.15
CA GLU A 665 -3.80 -2.23 5.83
C GLU A 665 -2.59 -3.12 5.58
N LYS A 666 -1.66 -3.23 6.55
CA LYS A 666 -0.50 -4.12 6.41
C LYS A 666 -0.89 -5.60 6.26
N LEU A 667 -1.91 -6.08 6.99
CA LEU A 667 -2.40 -7.46 6.85
C LEU A 667 -3.09 -7.67 5.49
N THR A 668 -3.82 -6.66 4.99
CA THR A 668 -4.39 -6.71 3.64
C THR A 668 -3.28 -6.78 2.58
N ASP A 669 -2.27 -5.93 2.67
CA ASP A 669 -1.12 -5.94 1.75
C ASP A 669 -0.33 -7.27 1.82
N ALA A 670 -0.24 -7.90 3.01
CA ALA A 670 0.36 -9.23 3.18
C ALA A 670 -0.49 -10.36 2.57
N ILE A 671 -1.82 -10.28 2.67
CA ILE A 671 -2.76 -11.17 1.97
C ILE A 671 -2.60 -11.01 0.45
N ASP A 672 -2.45 -9.79 -0.04
CA ASP A 672 -2.32 -9.46 -1.46
C ASP A 672 -1.04 -10.03 -2.06
N ALA A 673 0.08 -9.81 -1.38
CA ALA A 673 1.35 -10.43 -1.72
C ALA A 673 1.24 -11.97 -1.73
N THR A 674 0.59 -12.56 -0.74
CA THR A 674 0.45 -14.03 -0.63
C THR A 674 -0.45 -14.64 -1.72
N CYS A 675 -1.59 -14.00 -2.04
CA CYS A 675 -2.50 -14.43 -3.11
C CYS A 675 -1.92 -14.24 -4.53
N GLU A 676 -0.82 -13.48 -4.68
CA GLU A 676 -0.09 -13.27 -5.94
C GLU A 676 1.20 -14.10 -6.01
N ASP A 677 1.88 -14.32 -4.87
CA ASP A 677 3.08 -15.16 -4.73
C ASP A 677 2.80 -16.64 -5.02
N TYR A 678 1.60 -17.11 -4.68
CA TYR A 678 1.18 -18.50 -4.84
C TYR A 678 -0.18 -18.58 -5.54
N ASP A 679 -0.34 -19.51 -6.49
CA ASP A 679 -1.65 -19.81 -7.08
C ASP A 679 -2.56 -20.44 -6.01
N PRO A 680 -3.57 -19.72 -5.49
CA PRO A 680 -4.38 -20.23 -4.39
C PRO A 680 -5.26 -21.41 -4.81
N SER A 681 -5.56 -21.52 -6.12
CA SER A 681 -6.40 -22.60 -6.67
C SER A 681 -5.70 -23.95 -6.65
N SER A 682 -4.36 -23.94 -6.69
CA SER A 682 -3.52 -25.14 -6.52
C SER A 682 -3.41 -25.62 -5.07
N ILE A 683 -3.77 -24.77 -4.10
CA ILE A 683 -3.59 -25.03 -2.66
C ILE A 683 -4.93 -25.40 -2.01
N ASN A 684 -5.88 -24.47 -1.97
CA ASN A 684 -7.13 -24.64 -1.21
C ASN A 684 -8.25 -23.81 -1.85
N PRO A 685 -9.36 -24.44 -2.31
CA PRO A 685 -10.46 -23.74 -2.97
C PRO A 685 -11.13 -22.64 -2.13
N ARG A 686 -11.12 -22.75 -0.79
CA ARG A 686 -11.69 -21.75 0.13
C ARG A 686 -10.77 -20.52 0.22
N ILE A 687 -9.45 -20.72 0.19
CA ILE A 687 -8.48 -19.62 0.06
C ILE A 687 -8.57 -18.98 -1.33
N ALA A 688 -8.71 -19.76 -2.40
CA ALA A 688 -8.92 -19.23 -3.75
C ALA A 688 -10.20 -18.39 -3.87
N HIS A 689 -11.29 -18.83 -3.22
CA HIS A 689 -12.51 -18.05 -3.10
C HIS A 689 -12.24 -16.70 -2.39
N CYS A 690 -11.59 -16.71 -1.23
CA CYS A 690 -11.29 -15.49 -0.49
C CYS A 690 -10.29 -14.57 -1.19
N CYS A 691 -9.26 -15.09 -1.85
CA CYS A 691 -8.34 -14.29 -2.67
C CYS A 691 -9.07 -13.56 -3.82
N ASN A 692 -10.18 -14.11 -4.32
CA ASN A 692 -10.97 -13.57 -5.43
C ASN A 692 -12.24 -12.80 -4.99
N GLN A 693 -12.46 -12.62 -3.69
CA GLN A 693 -13.46 -11.68 -3.17
C GLN A 693 -13.08 -10.22 -3.49
N SER A 694 -14.05 -9.31 -3.39
CA SER A 694 -13.79 -7.87 -3.54
C SER A 694 -12.75 -7.36 -2.54
N TYR A 695 -11.89 -6.43 -2.98
CA TYR A 695 -10.75 -5.87 -2.22
C TYR A 695 -10.91 -5.86 -0.69
N SER A 696 -11.94 -5.19 -0.16
CA SER A 696 -12.19 -4.96 1.27
C SER A 696 -12.78 -6.12 2.08
N MET A 697 -13.18 -7.21 1.41
CA MET A 697 -13.85 -8.38 2.02
C MET A 697 -12.93 -9.58 2.25
N ARG A 698 -11.67 -9.52 1.81
CA ARG A 698 -10.78 -10.69 1.75
C ARG A 698 -10.27 -11.12 3.11
N ARG A 699 -9.84 -10.18 3.97
CA ARG A 699 -9.53 -10.47 5.38
C ARG A 699 -10.75 -11.04 6.13
N PRO A 700 -11.95 -10.41 6.11
CA PRO A 700 -13.16 -11.01 6.67
C PRO A 700 -13.47 -12.41 6.15
N CYS A 701 -13.27 -12.66 4.85
CA CYS A 701 -13.46 -13.98 4.25
C CYS A 701 -12.48 -15.01 4.84
N ILE A 702 -11.18 -14.69 4.91
CA ILE A 702 -10.15 -15.57 5.49
C ILE A 702 -10.42 -15.85 6.97
N LEU A 703 -10.77 -14.83 7.75
CA LEU A 703 -11.11 -14.97 9.18
C LEU A 703 -12.37 -15.81 9.44
N ALA A 704 -13.27 -15.92 8.45
CA ALA A 704 -14.46 -16.77 8.54
C ALA A 704 -14.19 -18.25 8.22
N ILE A 705 -13.02 -18.60 7.66
CA ILE A 705 -12.70 -19.98 7.27
C ILE A 705 -12.56 -20.86 8.52
N GLN A 706 -13.38 -21.90 8.58
CA GLN A 706 -13.31 -22.93 9.62
C GLN A 706 -12.21 -23.96 9.31
N PRO A 707 -11.67 -24.67 10.34
CA PRO A 707 -10.69 -25.73 10.14
C PRO A 707 -11.10 -26.73 9.06
N ASP A 708 -10.14 -27.22 8.28
CA ASP A 708 -10.42 -28.18 7.21
C ASP A 708 -10.65 -29.59 7.77
N THR A 709 -11.91 -29.97 7.96
CA THR A 709 -12.29 -31.31 8.43
C THR A 709 -12.40 -32.33 7.29
N GLU A 710 -12.31 -31.90 6.03
CA GLU A 710 -12.37 -32.77 4.84
C GLU A 710 -10.97 -33.16 4.35
N PHE A 711 -9.93 -32.42 4.76
CA PHE A 711 -8.54 -32.76 4.50
C PHE A 711 -8.17 -34.15 5.04
N MET A 712 -7.82 -35.06 4.14
CA MET A 712 -7.26 -36.36 4.49
C MET A 712 -5.75 -36.21 4.75
N PRO A 713 -5.28 -36.39 6.00
CA PRO A 713 -3.88 -36.19 6.31
C PRO A 713 -3.00 -37.35 5.81
N PRO A 714 -1.72 -37.08 5.49
CA PRO A 714 -0.73 -38.13 5.36
C PRO A 714 -0.49 -38.81 6.72
N GLU A 715 -0.02 -40.06 6.70
CA GLU A 715 0.33 -40.78 7.92
C GLU A 715 1.42 -40.05 8.73
N LEU A 716 1.34 -40.13 10.05
CA LEU A 716 2.34 -39.62 10.99
C LEU A 716 3.57 -40.53 11.00
N ASP A 717 4.37 -40.48 9.94
CA ASP A 717 5.71 -41.08 9.91
C ASP A 717 6.69 -40.22 10.71
N ALA A 718 7.48 -40.85 11.57
CA ALA A 718 8.57 -40.21 12.29
C ALA A 718 9.64 -39.64 11.34
N SER A 719 9.82 -40.19 10.14
CA SER A 719 10.75 -39.65 9.13
C SER A 719 10.36 -38.25 8.63
N ASN A 720 9.07 -37.88 8.72
CA ASN A 720 8.58 -36.56 8.35
C ASN A 720 8.89 -35.49 9.41
N PHE A 721 9.34 -35.90 10.61
CA PHE A 721 9.72 -35.02 11.70
C PHE A 721 11.23 -35.08 11.93
N HIS A 722 11.98 -34.15 11.33
CA HIS A 722 13.40 -33.98 11.62
C HIS A 722 13.57 -33.57 13.09
N MET A 723 13.95 -34.55 13.91
CA MET A 723 14.20 -34.42 15.35
C MET A 723 15.50 -35.16 15.68
N GLY A 724 16.63 -34.47 15.59
CA GLY A 724 17.97 -34.99 15.89
C GLY A 724 18.78 -34.06 16.79
N PRO A 725 20.12 -34.26 16.87
CA PRO A 725 21.03 -33.46 17.70
C PRO A 725 20.99 -31.95 17.44
N GLU A 726 20.53 -31.51 16.26
CA GLU A 726 20.29 -30.09 15.94
C GLU A 726 19.28 -29.44 16.89
N LEU A 727 18.38 -30.22 17.52
CA LEU A 727 17.50 -29.70 18.57
C LEU A 727 18.25 -29.26 19.83
N CYS A 728 19.52 -29.65 20.00
CA CYS A 728 20.37 -29.30 21.13
C CYS A 728 21.29 -28.10 20.85
N THR A 729 21.19 -27.45 19.68
CA THR A 729 21.93 -26.21 19.44
C THR A 729 21.44 -25.09 20.37
N LYS A 730 22.29 -24.06 20.52
CA LYS A 730 21.92 -22.81 21.19
C LYS A 730 21.31 -21.80 20.21
N ASP A 731 21.10 -22.18 18.95
CA ASP A 731 20.52 -21.29 17.94
C ASP A 731 19.00 -21.20 18.11
N SER A 732 18.54 -20.04 18.58
CA SER A 732 17.11 -19.79 18.81
C SER A 732 16.24 -19.89 17.55
N LYS A 733 16.79 -19.67 16.34
CA LYS A 733 16.07 -19.76 15.06
C LYS A 733 15.87 -21.21 14.65
N GLU A 734 16.91 -22.05 14.75
CA GLU A 734 16.80 -23.49 14.47
C GLU A 734 15.79 -24.18 15.41
N LEU A 735 15.87 -23.86 16.71
CA LEU A 735 14.91 -24.32 17.72
C LEU A 735 13.47 -23.89 17.41
N LEU A 736 13.28 -22.65 16.95
CA LEU A 736 11.98 -22.10 16.59
C LEU A 736 11.42 -22.78 15.33
N LEU A 737 12.23 -22.90 14.28
CA LEU A 737 11.89 -23.57 13.02
C LEU A 737 11.47 -25.03 13.25
N SER A 738 12.24 -25.76 14.06
CA SER A 738 11.95 -27.16 14.40
C SER A 738 10.63 -27.30 15.16
N GLY A 739 10.38 -26.40 16.12
CA GLY A 739 9.09 -26.33 16.82
C GLY A 739 7.91 -26.01 15.89
N LYS A 740 8.09 -25.17 14.87
CA LYS A 740 7.06 -24.91 13.85
C LYS A 740 6.80 -26.15 12.98
N LYS A 741 7.84 -26.88 12.56
CA LYS A 741 7.70 -28.11 11.74
C LYS A 741 6.87 -29.19 12.47
N LEU A 742 7.12 -29.38 13.77
CA LEU A 742 6.32 -30.28 14.60
C LEU A 742 4.85 -29.86 14.66
N LEU A 743 4.58 -28.58 14.97
CA LEU A 743 3.20 -28.05 15.03
C LEU A 743 2.48 -28.19 13.69
N TYR A 744 3.15 -27.87 12.58
CA TYR A 744 2.65 -28.09 11.23
C TYR A 744 2.24 -29.56 10.99
N GLY A 745 3.13 -30.52 11.25
CA GLY A 745 2.82 -31.94 11.03
C GLY A 745 1.66 -32.46 11.90
N VAL A 746 1.65 -32.08 13.18
CA VAL A 746 0.61 -32.47 14.15
C VAL A 746 -0.75 -31.86 13.80
N VAL A 747 -0.81 -30.55 13.51
CA VAL A 747 -2.07 -29.84 13.20
C VAL A 747 -2.64 -30.28 11.85
N ARG A 748 -1.79 -30.63 10.87
CA ARG A 748 -2.28 -31.25 9.62
C ARG A 748 -3.00 -32.56 9.87
N HIS A 749 -2.52 -33.38 10.82
CA HIS A 749 -3.13 -34.67 11.12
C HIS A 749 -4.46 -34.56 11.88
N LYS A 750 -4.68 -33.46 12.61
CA LYS A 750 -5.98 -33.09 13.19
C LYS A 750 -6.16 -31.58 13.19
N THR A 751 -6.82 -31.05 12.18
CA THR A 751 -7.11 -29.61 12.05
C THR A 751 -7.99 -29.07 13.19
N THR A 752 -8.74 -29.94 13.86
CA THR A 752 -9.57 -29.64 15.03
C THR A 752 -8.86 -29.86 16.37
N ILE A 753 -7.53 -30.08 16.38
CA ILE A 753 -6.76 -30.33 17.61
C ILE A 753 -6.93 -29.21 18.64
N THR A 754 -7.19 -29.58 19.90
CA THR A 754 -7.43 -28.61 20.97
C THR A 754 -6.13 -28.00 21.50
N GLU A 755 -6.22 -26.85 22.15
CA GLU A 755 -5.07 -26.23 22.82
C GLU A 755 -4.52 -27.11 23.97
N GLU A 756 -5.36 -27.94 24.60
CA GLU A 756 -4.94 -28.92 25.60
C GLU A 756 -4.12 -30.07 24.99
N GLN A 757 -4.55 -30.59 23.84
CA GLN A 757 -3.79 -31.60 23.07
C GLN A 757 -2.45 -31.03 22.60
N LEU A 758 -2.45 -29.82 22.03
CA LEU A 758 -1.22 -29.12 21.62
C LEU A 758 -0.27 -28.88 22.80
N LYS A 759 -0.80 -28.47 23.97
CA LYS A 759 -0.01 -28.30 25.19
C LYS A 759 0.59 -29.61 25.67
N SER A 760 -0.17 -30.70 25.65
CA SER A 760 0.32 -32.05 26.03
C SER A 760 1.47 -32.50 25.13
N ILE A 761 1.31 -32.41 23.81
CA ILE A 761 2.35 -32.75 22.82
C ILE A 761 3.59 -31.85 23.01
N SER A 762 3.39 -30.54 23.21
CA SER A 762 4.47 -29.60 23.49
C SER A 762 5.23 -29.97 24.76
N THR A 763 4.57 -30.33 25.86
CA THR A 763 5.24 -30.77 27.09
C THR A 763 6.08 -32.03 26.84
N LYS A 764 5.52 -33.05 26.19
CA LYS A 764 6.26 -34.29 25.85
C LYS A 764 7.49 -34.01 24.98
N TYR A 765 7.37 -33.13 23.99
CA TYR A 765 8.48 -32.70 23.15
C TYR A 765 9.61 -32.04 23.94
N HIS A 766 9.28 -31.15 24.89
CA HIS A 766 10.31 -30.52 25.74
C HIS A 766 11.00 -31.56 26.63
N SER A 767 10.25 -32.49 27.25
CA SER A 767 10.84 -33.57 28.05
C SER A 767 11.74 -34.51 27.24
N MET A 768 11.33 -34.87 26.02
CA MET A 768 12.17 -35.65 25.09
C MET A 768 13.46 -34.91 24.75
N LYS A 769 13.35 -33.61 24.39
CA LYS A 769 14.52 -32.78 24.08
C LYS A 769 15.47 -32.66 25.28
N GLU A 770 14.96 -32.37 26.48
CA GLU A 770 15.78 -32.27 27.68
C GLU A 770 16.51 -33.58 27.98
N LYS A 771 15.81 -34.72 27.88
CA LYS A 771 16.38 -36.06 28.03
C LYS A 771 17.50 -36.33 27.01
N CYS A 772 17.26 -36.11 25.72
CA CYS A 772 18.23 -36.46 24.69
C CYS A 772 19.39 -35.47 24.55
N CYS A 773 19.20 -34.19 24.86
CA CYS A 773 20.32 -33.24 24.92
C CYS A 773 21.25 -33.47 26.11
N ALA A 774 20.78 -34.16 27.15
CA ALA A 774 21.59 -34.59 28.30
C ALA A 774 22.25 -35.97 28.13
N ALA A 775 21.97 -36.70 27.04
CA ALA A 775 22.56 -38.00 26.75
C ALA A 775 24.01 -37.87 26.21
N GLU A 776 24.87 -38.86 26.49
CA GLU A 776 26.23 -38.93 25.95
C GLU A 776 26.22 -39.09 24.42
N ASP A 777 25.32 -39.94 23.90
CA ASP A 777 25.02 -40.05 22.46
C ASP A 777 23.63 -39.46 22.19
N GLN A 778 23.62 -38.19 21.82
CA GLN A 778 22.41 -37.45 21.47
C GLN A 778 21.71 -38.07 20.24
N ALA A 779 22.48 -38.52 19.25
CA ALA A 779 21.95 -39.04 17.99
C ALA A 779 21.23 -40.39 18.20
N ALA A 780 21.83 -41.29 18.99
CA ALA A 780 21.19 -42.53 19.40
C ALA A 780 19.90 -42.27 20.20
N CYS A 781 19.93 -41.33 21.17
CA CYS A 781 18.75 -41.01 21.96
C CYS A 781 17.59 -40.48 21.11
N PHE A 782 17.82 -39.52 20.21
CA PHE A 782 16.76 -39.02 19.33
C PHE A 782 16.22 -40.08 18.38
N THR A 783 17.09 -40.97 17.88
CA THR A 783 16.69 -42.12 17.04
C THR A 783 15.74 -43.07 17.79
N GLU A 784 15.89 -43.23 19.11
CA GLU A 784 15.01 -44.05 19.93
C GLU A 784 13.73 -43.33 20.39
N GLU A 785 13.83 -42.06 20.79
CA GLU A 785 12.75 -41.34 21.49
C GLU A 785 11.82 -40.56 20.56
N ALA A 786 12.31 -40.01 19.44
CA ALA A 786 11.47 -39.26 18.51
C ALA A 786 10.32 -40.10 17.91
N PRO A 787 10.53 -41.38 17.51
CA PRO A 787 9.43 -42.24 17.06
C PRO A 787 8.37 -42.49 18.14
N LYS A 788 8.78 -42.57 19.43
CA LYS A 788 7.84 -42.73 20.56
C LYS A 788 6.96 -41.50 20.71
N LEU A 789 7.55 -40.30 20.66
CA LEU A 789 6.81 -39.04 20.70
C LEU A 789 5.80 -38.93 19.55
N VAL A 790 6.18 -39.34 18.33
CA VAL A 790 5.29 -39.31 17.15
C VAL A 790 4.14 -40.31 17.31
N ALA A 791 4.41 -41.54 17.76
CA ALA A 791 3.37 -42.54 18.02
C ALA A 791 2.40 -42.11 19.13
N GLU A 792 2.90 -41.59 20.25
CA GLU A 792 2.07 -41.04 21.32
C GLU A 792 1.26 -39.81 20.88
N SER A 793 1.82 -38.96 20.02
CA SER A 793 1.09 -37.83 19.43
C SER A 793 -0.01 -38.32 18.49
N ALA A 794 0.23 -39.37 17.71
CA ALA A 794 -0.76 -39.99 16.82
C ALA A 794 -1.96 -40.54 17.60
N GLU A 795 -1.74 -41.23 18.72
CA GLU A 795 -2.82 -41.70 19.59
C GLU A 795 -3.57 -40.52 20.26
N LEU A 796 -2.85 -39.50 20.71
CA LEU A 796 -3.45 -38.28 21.28
C LEU A 796 -4.34 -37.50 20.30
N VAL A 797 -4.12 -37.60 19.00
CA VAL A 797 -4.97 -36.95 17.97
C VAL A 797 -6.05 -37.87 17.41
N LYS A 798 -5.91 -39.20 17.52
CA LYS A 798 -7.02 -40.14 17.24
C LYS A 798 -8.15 -40.03 18.27
N ALA A 799 -7.81 -39.73 19.53
CA ALA A 799 -8.75 -39.39 20.61
C ALA A 799 -9.30 -37.96 20.47
#